data_AF-A0AAJ0B9U4-F1
#
_entry.id   AF-A0AAJ0B9U4-F1
#
_cell.length_a   1.000
_cell.length_b   1.000
_cell.length_c   1.000
_cell.angle_alpha   90.00
_cell.angle_beta   90.00
_cell.angle_gamma   90.00
#
_symmetry.space_group_name_H-M   'P 1'
#
loop_
_entity.id
_entity.type
_entity.pdbx_description
1 polymer ?
#
loop_
_entity_poly.entity_id
_entity_poly.type
_entity_poly.pdbx_seq_one_letter_code
_entity_poly.pdbx_strand_id
1 'polypeptide(L)'
;MALESLFGDRFDKTNLSIGIAAAFFTVLLPFFGYLIGIAKSKFDYAHQRSISFLGSICMNELQMGPFVSRDPISRKYYVCPFRKFPIARPPTLPTVASLIAAGDDGVWSSDIFNKRIPPNHDTVSWKRFYEAFFYECVARVHLPDLPKDSAVRSALSAARKEFPSADDQLYLGRVSQENVHQRAAEPGAVEREAGRITKCRPLLVRCQKLPPMKTLSADGTTYGDTADEELPEPSQSWAKDVREVWIHAGKPSIEVLKEELVALSLIIGFPLDVHDDFLPGGRGPYGITLTSEKIEAVTTIRLVHGPRIGSTGGPKCLAKGSGYSTLFAKHMACGSLPFAQYMRHSSENNNEPSTRETQSIMVTEKVRQSLEGGGSITNAQPDKGDNPRELNYFLRLPGSGDTDFYLNSETPTGYNPGAFGQGRLVKSHPDNDKKFAAISTWWQAVAGIPFGGLVSLTTQNLREMVIFTLKGSLQCPGSVAEIDPILELMRIADRNAQKEDKISGLFGDLPGSGAGIVHTTDMEDNDPRFATDTISYLMTLLEHMMALAAVHEKHSSDPEVTTKAVCDALEDWLMNSYNAAVSRKLNDPIQGPTESFSGWIDNGEHGLIAKVWSRKVTAEDCAKAAICILAAWTCLVKIVNWTVRGNEATQNPPPAPALGAAEEAPAPIPPDDAEEPAGLAPGAAEEAPAPAPVADQPAPGAPAPPVAPAAGAAARASEDKAESYYPPLLRKLPDVSAWS
;
A
#
# COMPACT_ATOMS: atom_id res chain seq x y z
N MET A 1 34.25 61.31 -46.08
CA MET A 1 35.08 62.03 -47.06
C MET A 1 34.89 61.56 -48.50
N ALA A 2 34.90 60.27 -48.86
CA ALA A 2 34.66 59.85 -50.26
C ALA A 2 33.17 59.82 -50.70
N LEU A 3 32.22 60.03 -49.78
CA LEU A 3 30.78 60.05 -50.05
C LEU A 3 30.18 61.47 -50.14
N GLU A 4 30.94 62.51 -49.78
CA GLU A 4 30.44 63.90 -49.73
C GLU A 4 30.51 64.65 -51.07
N SER A 5 31.29 64.18 -52.06
CA SER A 5 31.40 64.87 -53.36
C SER A 5 30.41 64.40 -54.43
N LEU A 6 29.54 63.42 -54.12
CA LEU A 6 28.64 62.80 -55.10
C LEU A 6 27.16 63.22 -54.93
N PHE A 7 26.82 63.96 -53.88
CA PHE A 7 25.44 64.36 -53.61
C PHE A 7 25.35 65.87 -53.38
N GLY A 8 25.06 66.59 -54.47
CA GLY A 8 24.83 68.03 -54.47
C GLY A 8 23.55 68.46 -53.73
N ASP A 9 23.53 69.75 -53.42
CA ASP A 9 22.79 70.50 -52.38
C ASP A 9 21.25 70.56 -52.48
N ARG A 10 20.58 69.53 -53.01
CA ARG A 10 19.11 69.39 -52.97
C ARG A 10 18.66 67.97 -52.68
N PHE A 11 19.22 67.37 -51.63
CA PHE A 11 18.62 66.17 -51.07
C PHE A 11 17.57 66.54 -50.04
N ASP A 12 16.31 66.49 -50.47
CA ASP A 12 15.15 66.43 -49.59
C ASP A 12 15.43 65.40 -48.49
N LYS A 13 15.49 65.85 -47.23
CA LYS A 13 15.86 65.02 -46.07
C LYS A 13 15.03 63.72 -45.98
N THR A 14 13.83 63.73 -46.55
CA THR A 14 12.94 62.59 -46.73
C THR A 14 13.55 61.48 -47.60
N ASN A 15 14.15 61.78 -48.75
CA ASN A 15 14.73 60.76 -49.64
C ASN A 15 15.98 60.10 -49.05
N LEU A 16 16.79 60.85 -48.30
CA LEU A 16 17.94 60.30 -47.56
C LEU A 16 17.49 59.35 -46.44
N SER A 17 16.43 59.72 -45.70
CA SER A 17 15.87 58.85 -44.65
C SER A 17 15.28 57.55 -45.20
N ILE A 18 14.64 57.60 -46.37
CA ILE A 18 14.09 56.42 -47.05
C ILE A 18 15.22 55.52 -47.57
N GLY A 19 16.27 56.09 -48.17
CA GLY A 19 17.43 55.33 -48.65
C GLY A 19 18.20 54.63 -47.53
N ILE A 20 18.40 55.30 -46.39
CA ILE A 20 19.03 54.71 -45.21
C ILE A 20 18.14 53.62 -44.60
N ALA A 21 16.83 53.85 -44.49
CA ALA A 21 15.90 52.83 -44.00
C ALA A 21 15.89 51.60 -44.92
N ALA A 22 15.83 51.79 -46.24
CA ALA A 22 15.87 50.69 -47.20
C ALA A 22 17.18 49.89 -47.12
N ALA A 23 18.33 50.56 -47.04
CA ALA A 23 19.64 49.91 -46.87
C ALA A 23 19.76 49.16 -45.52
N PHE A 24 19.19 49.73 -44.47
CA PHE A 24 19.13 49.11 -43.14
C PHE A 24 18.28 47.84 -43.18
N PHE A 25 17.10 47.88 -43.81
CA PHE A 25 16.23 46.71 -43.99
C PHE A 25 16.86 45.63 -44.86
N THR A 26 17.52 45.98 -45.97
CA THR A 26 18.13 44.98 -46.87
C THR A 26 19.31 44.25 -46.25
N VAL A 27 20.05 44.86 -45.31
CA VAL A 27 21.16 44.20 -44.61
C VAL A 27 20.71 43.51 -43.33
N LEU A 28 19.83 44.14 -42.56
CA LEU A 28 19.45 43.58 -41.25
C LEU A 28 18.41 42.48 -41.33
N LEU A 29 17.45 42.51 -42.27
CA LEU A 29 16.48 41.41 -42.39
C LEU A 29 17.17 40.06 -42.66
N PRO A 30 18.13 39.95 -43.61
CA PRO A 30 18.88 38.71 -43.80
C PRO A 30 19.73 38.33 -42.58
N PHE A 31 20.34 39.31 -41.90
CA PHE A 31 21.11 39.06 -40.69
C PHE A 31 20.24 38.53 -39.54
N PHE A 32 19.07 39.12 -39.31
CA PHE A 32 18.09 38.62 -38.36
C PHE A 32 17.56 37.25 -38.77
N GLY A 33 17.27 37.02 -40.05
CA GLY A 33 16.88 35.71 -40.59
C GLY A 33 17.94 34.64 -40.34
N TYR A 34 19.22 34.97 -40.54
CA TYR A 34 20.35 34.10 -40.25
C TYR A 34 20.48 33.79 -38.75
N LEU A 35 20.37 34.80 -37.88
CA LEU A 35 20.37 34.61 -36.42
C LEU A 35 19.19 33.75 -35.95
N ILE A 36 18.00 33.96 -36.51
CA ILE A 36 16.81 33.14 -36.24
C ILE A 36 17.05 31.70 -36.72
N GLY A 37 17.68 31.52 -37.89
CA GLY A 37 18.06 30.20 -38.43
C GLY A 37 19.03 29.45 -37.52
N ILE A 38 20.10 30.11 -37.05
CA ILE A 38 21.03 29.52 -36.07
C ILE A 38 20.31 29.20 -34.77
N ALA A 39 19.49 30.13 -34.26
CA ALA A 39 18.74 29.92 -33.03
C ALA A 39 17.80 28.71 -33.14
N LYS A 40 17.09 28.57 -34.27
CA LYS A 40 16.23 27.43 -34.58
C LYS A 40 17.02 26.13 -34.71
N SER A 41 18.14 26.12 -35.42
CA SER A 41 18.98 24.92 -35.57
C SER A 41 19.57 24.45 -34.24
N LYS A 42 20.10 25.38 -33.42
CA LYS A 42 20.57 25.08 -32.06
C LYS A 42 19.44 24.58 -31.16
N PHE A 43 18.24 25.16 -31.30
CA PHE A 43 17.03 24.72 -30.61
C PHE A 43 16.66 23.29 -31.00
N ASP A 44 16.53 23.01 -32.30
CA ASP A 44 16.14 21.69 -32.81
C ASP A 44 17.17 20.63 -32.39
N TYR A 45 18.46 20.95 -32.42
CA TYR A 45 19.54 20.08 -31.93
C TYR A 45 19.47 19.85 -30.41
N ALA A 46 19.28 20.91 -29.61
CA ALA A 46 19.16 20.79 -28.16
C ALA A 46 17.92 19.97 -27.77
N HIS A 47 16.81 20.18 -28.48
CA HIS A 47 15.56 19.44 -28.30
C HIS A 47 15.71 17.96 -28.69
N GLN A 48 16.32 17.65 -29.85
CA GLN A 48 16.63 16.26 -30.24
C GLN A 48 17.60 15.58 -29.26
N ARG A 49 18.61 16.30 -28.77
CA ARG A 49 19.52 15.79 -27.75
C ARG A 49 18.80 15.52 -26.42
N SER A 50 17.87 16.39 -26.04
CA SER A 50 17.04 16.22 -24.85
C SER A 50 16.12 15.00 -24.98
N ILE A 51 15.46 14.83 -26.13
CA ILE A 51 14.60 13.66 -26.42
C ILE A 51 15.40 12.37 -26.46
N SER A 52 16.57 12.36 -27.09
CA SER A 52 17.42 11.16 -27.15
C SER A 52 17.98 10.79 -25.77
N PHE A 53 18.27 11.79 -24.92
CA PHE A 53 18.77 11.57 -23.57
C PHE A 53 17.68 11.11 -22.59
N LEU A 54 16.55 11.79 -22.54
CA LEU A 54 15.46 11.49 -21.60
C LEU A 54 14.48 10.41 -22.13
N GLY A 55 14.58 10.06 -23.42
CA GLY A 55 13.56 9.29 -24.10
C GLY A 55 12.31 10.13 -24.39
N SER A 56 11.61 9.77 -25.46
CA SER A 56 10.34 10.42 -25.83
C SER A 56 9.24 10.24 -24.77
N ILE A 57 9.34 9.18 -23.95
CA ILE A 57 8.35 8.86 -22.91
C ILE A 57 8.37 9.93 -21.81
N CYS A 58 9.55 10.37 -21.34
CA CYS A 58 9.66 11.35 -20.25
C CYS A 58 9.10 12.74 -20.58
N MET A 59 9.00 13.06 -21.87
CA MET A 59 8.43 14.31 -22.38
C MET A 59 6.95 14.21 -22.71
N ASN A 60 6.40 12.99 -22.71
CA ASN A 60 5.00 12.77 -23.07
C ASN A 60 4.12 12.96 -21.85
N GLU A 61 3.40 14.08 -21.80
CA GLU A 61 2.48 14.45 -20.72
C GLU A 61 1.39 13.38 -20.49
N LEU A 62 0.90 12.72 -21.54
CA LEU A 62 -0.08 11.63 -21.39
C LEU A 62 0.54 10.41 -20.68
N GLN A 63 1.79 10.08 -21.00
CA GLN A 63 2.46 8.91 -20.43
C GLN A 63 3.03 9.18 -19.03
N MET A 64 3.51 10.38 -18.74
CA MET A 64 4.14 10.72 -17.46
C MET A 64 3.24 11.47 -16.47
N GLY A 65 2.14 12.07 -16.94
CA GLY A 65 1.22 12.86 -16.11
C GLY A 65 1.97 13.99 -15.36
N PRO A 66 1.80 14.12 -14.02
CA PRO A 66 2.46 15.18 -13.23
C PRO A 66 3.98 15.09 -13.24
N PHE A 67 4.54 13.94 -13.62
CA PHE A 67 5.98 13.69 -13.64
C PHE A 67 6.64 14.00 -14.98
N VAL A 68 5.92 14.63 -15.90
CA VAL A 68 6.49 15.04 -17.19
C VAL A 68 7.70 15.93 -16.94
N SER A 69 8.83 15.57 -17.55
CA SER A 69 9.98 16.46 -17.59
C SER A 69 9.56 17.69 -18.38
N ARG A 70 9.31 18.81 -17.71
CA ARG A 70 8.94 20.04 -18.40
C ARG A 70 10.08 20.41 -19.34
N ASP A 71 9.74 20.58 -20.61
CA ASP A 71 10.70 21.11 -21.57
C ASP A 71 11.21 22.44 -21.02
N PRO A 72 12.49 22.54 -20.64
CA PRO A 72 13.06 23.78 -20.14
C PRO A 72 12.94 24.89 -21.18
N ILE A 73 12.71 24.53 -22.44
CA ILE A 73 12.62 25.44 -23.57
C ILE A 73 11.15 25.84 -23.84
N SER A 74 10.50 26.44 -22.83
CA SER A 74 9.24 27.15 -23.08
C SER A 74 9.43 28.23 -24.17
N ARG A 75 8.36 28.57 -24.91
CA ARG A 75 8.37 29.62 -25.96
C ARG A 75 9.01 30.95 -25.52
N LYS A 76 9.16 31.20 -24.21
CA LYS A 76 9.84 32.38 -23.66
C LYS A 76 11.33 32.45 -23.99
N TYR A 77 11.99 31.34 -24.36
CA TYR A 77 13.44 31.31 -24.62
C TYR A 77 13.84 31.58 -26.07
N TYR A 78 12.90 31.70 -27.02
CA TYR A 78 13.20 32.05 -28.42
C TYR A 78 13.83 33.45 -28.60
N VAL A 79 13.70 34.33 -27.60
CA VAL A 79 14.05 35.76 -27.73
C VAL A 79 15.55 36.02 -27.57
N CYS A 80 16.35 35.08 -27.04
CA CYS A 80 17.76 35.35 -26.75
C CYS A 80 18.70 34.20 -27.19
N PRO A 81 19.37 34.30 -28.35
CA PRO A 81 20.23 33.23 -28.90
C PRO A 81 21.52 32.98 -28.10
N PHE A 82 21.81 33.81 -27.08
CA PHE A 82 23.03 33.75 -26.29
C PHE A 82 22.86 33.12 -24.90
N ARG A 83 21.62 32.81 -24.48
CA ARG A 83 21.37 32.19 -23.18
C ARG A 83 21.59 30.68 -23.29
N LYS A 84 22.35 30.09 -22.36
CA LYS A 84 22.50 28.63 -22.26
C LYS A 84 21.10 28.03 -22.06
N PHE A 85 20.67 27.15 -22.97
CA PHE A 85 19.42 26.40 -22.81
C PHE A 85 19.57 25.51 -21.57
N PRO A 86 18.63 25.56 -20.61
CA PRO A 86 18.65 24.60 -19.53
C PRO A 86 18.51 23.22 -20.15
N ILE A 87 19.35 22.27 -19.75
CA ILE A 87 19.21 20.87 -20.15
C ILE A 87 18.03 20.32 -19.37
N ALA A 88 17.12 19.64 -20.05
CA ALA A 88 15.99 19.00 -19.39
C ALA A 88 16.53 17.95 -18.42
N ARG A 89 16.02 17.94 -17.21
CA ARG A 89 16.45 16.98 -16.19
C ARG A 89 15.38 15.91 -16.04
N PRO A 90 15.78 14.65 -15.80
CA PRO A 90 14.82 13.63 -15.43
C PRO A 90 14.01 14.09 -14.21
N PRO A 91 12.74 13.68 -14.09
CA PRO A 91 11.96 13.96 -12.89
C PRO A 91 12.64 13.31 -11.68
N THR A 92 12.61 14.01 -10.55
CA THR A 92 13.06 13.49 -9.26
C THR A 92 11.87 12.91 -8.50
N LEU A 93 11.99 11.68 -8.03
CA LEU A 93 10.95 10.96 -7.29
C LEU A 93 11.48 10.50 -5.93
N PRO A 94 10.62 10.38 -4.90
CA PRO A 94 10.94 9.64 -3.68
C PRO A 94 11.46 8.23 -3.99
N THR A 95 12.47 7.77 -3.25
CA THR A 95 12.89 6.36 -3.30
C THR A 95 11.80 5.44 -2.77
N VAL A 96 11.87 4.15 -3.09
CA VAL A 96 10.92 3.17 -2.54
C VAL A 96 11.07 3.09 -1.01
N ALA A 97 12.29 3.18 -0.47
CA ALA A 97 12.51 3.32 0.98
C ALA A 97 11.78 4.53 1.57
N SER A 98 11.84 5.71 0.92
CA SER A 98 11.08 6.88 1.37
C SER A 98 9.57 6.68 1.33
N LEU A 99 9.05 6.02 0.29
CA LEU A 99 7.63 5.70 0.23
C LEU A 99 7.22 4.78 1.38
N ILE A 100 8.05 3.78 1.70
CA ILE A 100 7.80 2.85 2.80
C ILE A 100 7.86 3.59 4.14
N ALA A 101 8.88 4.41 4.38
CA ALA A 101 8.99 5.21 5.60
C ALA A 101 7.80 6.17 5.77
N ALA A 102 7.37 6.83 4.69
CA ALA A 102 6.16 7.65 4.72
C ALA A 102 4.91 6.82 5.08
N GLY A 103 4.83 5.59 4.57
CA GLY A 103 3.77 4.65 4.93
C GLY A 103 3.82 4.25 6.40
N ASP A 104 5.02 3.99 6.94
CA ASP A 104 5.21 3.62 8.35
C ASP A 104 4.80 4.77 9.28
N ASP A 105 4.98 6.00 8.80
CA ASP A 105 4.52 7.22 9.46
C ASP A 105 3.01 7.47 9.37
N GLY A 106 2.28 6.65 8.60
CA GLY A 106 0.84 6.75 8.41
C GLY A 106 0.41 7.75 7.32
N VAL A 107 1.35 8.23 6.49
CA VAL A 107 1.05 9.14 5.35
C VAL A 107 0.16 8.45 4.32
N TRP A 108 0.24 7.13 4.19
CA TRP A 108 -0.62 6.34 3.34
C TRP A 108 -0.79 4.92 3.90
N SER A 109 -1.83 4.22 3.44
CA SER A 109 -2.16 2.84 3.83
C SER A 109 -2.37 1.97 2.58
N SER A 110 -2.57 0.66 2.77
CA SER A 110 -2.83 -0.26 1.66
C SER A 110 -4.09 0.08 0.83
N ASP A 111 -4.93 0.99 1.31
CA ASP A 111 -6.07 1.54 0.57
C ASP A 111 -5.68 2.24 -0.74
N ILE A 112 -4.43 2.71 -0.86
CA ILE A 112 -3.90 3.26 -2.11
C ILE A 112 -4.05 2.26 -3.28
N PHE A 113 -3.79 0.97 -3.01
CA PHE A 113 -3.89 -0.12 -3.98
C PHE A 113 -5.33 -0.54 -4.24
N ASN A 114 -6.25 -0.06 -3.41
CA ASN A 114 -7.65 -0.41 -3.45
C ASN A 114 -8.50 0.61 -4.18
N LYS A 115 -8.41 1.88 -3.82
CA LYS A 115 -9.27 2.92 -4.39
C LYS A 115 -8.60 3.77 -5.46
N ARG A 116 -7.28 3.95 -5.37
CA ARG A 116 -6.60 5.04 -6.08
C ARG A 116 -5.93 4.59 -7.36
N ILE A 117 -5.50 3.33 -7.44
CA ILE A 117 -4.81 2.83 -8.62
C ILE A 117 -5.81 2.11 -9.52
N PRO A 118 -6.21 2.70 -10.66
CA PRO A 118 -7.09 2.02 -11.60
C PRO A 118 -6.38 0.81 -12.25
N PRO A 119 -7.13 -0.21 -12.70
CA PRO A 119 -6.58 -1.23 -13.58
C PRO A 119 -5.92 -0.58 -14.78
N ASN A 120 -4.65 -0.89 -15.02
CA ASN A 120 -3.93 -0.24 -16.09
C ASN A 120 -2.81 -1.11 -16.67
N HIS A 121 -2.66 -1.00 -17.99
CA HIS A 121 -1.60 -1.57 -18.80
C HIS A 121 -0.57 -0.51 -19.24
N ASP A 122 -0.52 0.64 -18.56
CA ASP A 122 0.43 1.73 -18.81
C ASP A 122 1.86 1.19 -19.05
N THR A 123 2.56 1.90 -19.94
CA THR A 123 3.97 1.62 -20.27
C THR A 123 4.89 1.90 -19.08
N VAL A 124 4.52 2.86 -18.21
CA VAL A 124 5.26 3.26 -17.02
C VAL A 124 4.56 2.70 -15.78
N SER A 125 5.04 1.57 -15.27
CA SER A 125 4.35 0.82 -14.21
C SER A 125 4.28 1.53 -12.87
N TRP A 126 5.28 2.33 -12.52
CA TRP A 126 5.33 3.02 -11.22
C TRP A 126 4.45 4.29 -11.20
N LYS A 127 4.11 4.88 -12.35
CA LYS A 127 3.42 6.18 -12.43
C LYS A 127 2.17 6.23 -11.56
N ARG A 128 1.26 5.28 -11.72
CA ARG A 128 -0.03 5.28 -11.00
C ARG A 128 0.15 5.12 -9.49
N PHE A 129 1.14 4.35 -9.07
CA PHE A 129 1.48 4.23 -7.67
C PHE A 129 1.97 5.57 -7.09
N TYR A 130 2.85 6.28 -7.78
CA TYR A 130 3.31 7.61 -7.35
C TYR A 130 2.20 8.66 -7.41
N GLU A 131 1.36 8.70 -8.46
CA GLU A 131 0.19 9.59 -8.52
C GLU A 131 -0.71 9.41 -7.30
N ALA A 132 -1.03 8.15 -6.98
CA ALA A 132 -1.84 7.81 -5.83
C ALA A 132 -1.16 8.18 -4.50
N PHE A 133 0.16 8.03 -4.40
CA PHE A 133 0.93 8.40 -3.21
C PHE A 133 0.93 9.92 -2.99
N PHE A 134 1.20 10.69 -4.04
CA PHE A 134 1.17 12.15 -3.96
C PHE A 134 -0.23 12.66 -3.65
N TYR A 135 -1.27 11.98 -4.14
CA TYR A 135 -2.65 12.29 -3.77
C TYR A 135 -2.88 12.13 -2.26
N GLU A 136 -2.48 10.99 -1.68
CA GLU A 136 -2.59 10.75 -0.23
C GLU A 136 -1.74 11.75 0.58
N CYS A 137 -0.54 12.07 0.10
CA CYS A 137 0.30 13.10 0.71
C CYS A 137 -0.38 14.48 0.72
N VAL A 138 -1.02 14.90 -0.38
CA VAL A 138 -1.76 16.17 -0.42
C VAL A 138 -2.92 16.17 0.58
N ALA A 139 -3.55 15.01 0.79
CA ALA A 139 -4.67 14.87 1.71
C ALA A 139 -4.25 14.88 3.19
N ARG A 140 -3.05 14.36 3.52
CA ARG A 140 -2.64 14.09 4.91
C ARG A 140 -1.47 14.93 5.42
N VAL A 141 -0.60 15.40 4.54
CA VAL A 141 0.62 16.12 4.93
C VAL A 141 0.36 17.62 4.86
N HIS A 142 0.60 18.31 5.98
CA HIS A 142 0.56 19.76 5.99
C HIS A 142 1.80 20.32 5.28
N LEU A 143 1.59 20.90 4.10
CA LEU A 143 2.65 21.42 3.21
C LEU A 143 3.69 22.35 3.87
N PRO A 144 3.33 23.23 4.82
CA PRO A 144 4.29 24.05 5.56
C PRO A 144 5.37 23.25 6.28
N ASP A 145 5.05 22.03 6.72
CA ASP A 145 5.91 21.19 7.56
C ASP A 145 6.98 20.46 6.74
N LEU A 146 6.77 20.34 5.42
CA LEU A 146 7.77 19.80 4.52
C LEU A 146 8.96 20.76 4.39
N PRO A 147 10.20 20.24 4.35
CA PRO A 147 11.38 21.06 4.11
C PRO A 147 11.20 21.93 2.84
N LYS A 148 11.48 23.23 2.96
CA LYS A 148 11.28 24.21 1.86
C LYS A 148 11.99 23.79 0.57
N ASP A 149 13.14 23.15 0.71
CA ASP A 149 13.99 22.73 -0.40
C ASP A 149 13.74 21.27 -0.84
N SER A 150 12.74 20.58 -0.28
CA SER A 150 12.46 19.19 -0.67
C SER A 150 11.82 19.12 -2.07
N ALA A 151 12.35 18.22 -2.91
CA ALA A 151 11.74 17.93 -4.20
C ALA A 151 10.30 17.41 -4.04
N VAL A 152 10.02 16.72 -2.92
CA VAL A 152 8.67 16.27 -2.54
C VAL A 152 7.71 17.44 -2.38
N ARG A 153 8.10 18.53 -1.71
CA ARG A 153 7.26 19.74 -1.61
C ARG A 153 6.98 20.36 -2.98
N SER A 154 7.97 20.39 -3.87
CA SER A 154 7.79 20.88 -5.23
C SER A 154 6.79 20.00 -6.01
N ALA A 155 7.00 18.69 -5.99
CA ALA A 155 6.11 17.71 -6.62
C ALA A 155 4.69 17.78 -6.05
N LEU A 156 4.53 17.90 -4.73
CA LEU A 156 3.23 18.08 -4.08
C LEU A 156 2.56 19.39 -4.45
N SER A 157 3.32 20.48 -4.58
CA SER A 157 2.77 21.77 -5.01
C SER A 157 2.28 21.72 -6.46
N ALA A 158 2.90 20.92 -7.31
CA ALA A 158 2.46 20.66 -8.67
C ALA A 158 1.24 19.73 -8.68
N ALA A 159 1.31 18.63 -7.94
CA ALA A 159 0.21 17.67 -7.74
C ALA A 159 -1.05 18.39 -7.24
N ARG A 160 -0.95 19.28 -6.26
CA ARG A 160 -2.10 20.07 -5.75
C ARG A 160 -2.74 21.00 -6.79
N LYS A 161 -2.02 21.37 -7.85
CA LYS A 161 -2.59 22.14 -8.96
C LYS A 161 -3.32 21.24 -9.96
N GLU A 162 -2.85 20.02 -10.14
CA GLU A 162 -3.42 19.06 -11.10
C GLU A 162 -4.56 18.22 -10.49
N PHE A 163 -4.43 17.89 -9.22
CA PHE A 163 -5.45 17.25 -8.39
C PHE A 163 -6.16 18.36 -7.61
N PRO A 164 -7.30 18.87 -8.09
CA PRO A 164 -8.13 19.77 -7.28
C PRO A 164 -8.39 19.10 -5.93
N SER A 165 -8.44 19.90 -4.87
CA SER A 165 -8.53 19.44 -3.48
C SER A 165 -9.54 18.30 -3.35
N ALA A 166 -9.32 17.34 -2.45
CA ALA A 166 -10.33 16.33 -2.14
C ALA A 166 -11.70 17.00 -1.82
N ASP A 167 -11.67 18.18 -1.21
CA ASP A 167 -12.86 19.02 -0.99
C ASP A 167 -13.49 19.54 -2.29
N ASP A 168 -12.69 19.93 -3.29
CA ASP A 168 -13.18 20.38 -4.60
C ASP A 168 -13.75 19.23 -5.42
N GLN A 169 -13.14 18.03 -5.37
CA GLN A 169 -13.67 16.83 -6.02
C GLN A 169 -14.95 16.33 -5.33
N LEU A 170 -15.03 16.42 -4.00
CA LEU A 170 -16.25 16.15 -3.22
C LEU A 170 -17.37 17.14 -3.58
N TYR A 171 -17.03 18.42 -3.80
CA TYR A 171 -17.99 19.44 -4.24
C TYR A 171 -18.46 19.21 -5.68
N LEU A 172 -17.54 18.87 -6.60
CA LEU A 172 -17.84 18.65 -8.02
C LEU A 172 -18.65 17.37 -8.26
N GLY A 173 -18.39 16.30 -7.50
CA GLY A 173 -19.21 15.08 -7.55
C GLY A 173 -20.67 15.31 -7.13
N ARG A 174 -20.88 16.22 -6.15
CA ARG A 174 -22.22 16.58 -5.65
C ARG A 174 -23.01 17.42 -6.67
N VAL A 175 -22.37 18.43 -7.28
CA VAL A 175 -23.02 19.31 -8.29
C VAL A 175 -23.42 18.54 -9.56
N SER A 176 -22.71 17.47 -9.91
CA SER A 176 -23.04 16.66 -11.09
C SER A 176 -24.22 15.69 -10.87
N GLN A 177 -24.50 15.26 -9.63
CA GLN A 177 -25.62 14.36 -9.33
C GLN A 177 -26.88 15.08 -8.85
N GLU A 178 -26.75 16.17 -8.08
CA GLU A 178 -27.92 16.92 -7.58
C GLU A 178 -28.71 17.62 -8.71
N ASN A 179 -28.06 17.94 -9.82
CA ASN A 179 -28.73 18.61 -10.95
C ASN A 179 -29.61 17.68 -11.80
N VAL A 180 -29.68 16.38 -11.54
CA VAL A 180 -30.48 15.45 -12.36
C VAL A 180 -31.81 15.06 -11.69
N HIS A 181 -31.97 15.07 -10.36
CA HIS A 181 -33.15 14.41 -9.76
C HIS A 181 -33.88 15.01 -8.54
N GLN A 182 -33.66 16.24 -8.08
CA GLN A 182 -34.48 16.77 -6.97
C GLN A 182 -35.08 18.15 -7.21
N ARG A 183 -36.31 18.13 -7.73
CA ARG A 183 -37.31 19.19 -7.55
C ARG A 183 -38.50 18.56 -6.81
N ALA A 184 -38.84 19.14 -5.66
CA ALA A 184 -40.02 18.88 -4.81
C ALA A 184 -39.94 17.74 -3.77
N ALA A 185 -39.44 18.04 -2.56
CA ALA A 185 -40.05 17.62 -1.28
C ALA A 185 -39.43 18.43 -0.12
N GLU A 186 -40.20 18.62 0.96
CA GLU A 186 -40.04 19.65 2.00
C GLU A 186 -38.75 19.57 2.87
N PRO A 187 -38.19 20.72 3.31
CA PRO A 187 -36.96 20.79 4.11
C PRO A 187 -37.24 21.02 5.61
N GLY A 188 -36.55 20.30 6.52
CA GLY A 188 -36.54 20.75 7.91
C GLY A 188 -35.83 19.87 8.94
N ALA A 189 -36.06 18.55 8.92
CA ALA A 189 -35.56 17.65 9.97
C ALA A 189 -34.41 16.74 9.50
N VAL A 190 -34.56 16.12 8.32
CA VAL A 190 -33.56 15.18 7.77
C VAL A 190 -32.26 15.90 7.38
N GLU A 191 -32.35 17.15 6.96
CA GLU A 191 -31.21 17.95 6.48
C GLU A 191 -30.24 18.34 7.63
N ARG A 192 -30.73 18.51 8.86
CA ARG A 192 -29.89 18.78 10.03
C ARG A 192 -29.16 17.52 10.53
N GLU A 193 -29.75 16.35 10.37
CA GLU A 193 -29.14 15.05 10.72
C GLU A 193 -28.09 14.64 9.68
N ALA A 194 -28.42 14.74 8.39
CA ALA A 194 -27.50 14.49 7.29
C ALA A 194 -26.27 15.42 7.34
N GLY A 195 -26.47 16.68 7.73
CA GLY A 195 -25.38 17.64 7.95
C GLY A 195 -24.41 17.25 9.07
N ARG A 196 -24.81 16.45 10.06
CA ARG A 196 -23.91 15.93 11.12
C ARG A 196 -23.12 14.73 10.62
N ILE A 197 -23.77 13.79 9.94
CA ILE A 197 -23.12 12.58 9.40
C ILE A 197 -22.11 12.94 8.31
N THR A 198 -22.40 13.95 7.46
CA THR A 198 -21.46 14.39 6.41
C THR A 198 -20.17 15.00 7.00
N LYS A 199 -20.23 15.62 8.19
CA LYS A 199 -19.04 16.08 8.92
C LYS A 199 -18.19 14.93 9.43
N CYS A 200 -18.73 13.70 9.52
CA CYS A 200 -18.00 12.49 9.91
C CYS A 200 -17.13 11.88 8.80
N ARG A 201 -17.25 12.34 7.55
CA ARG A 201 -16.48 11.75 6.44
C ARG A 201 -14.99 12.10 6.45
N PRO A 202 -14.59 13.38 6.65
CA PRO A 202 -13.20 13.71 6.94
C PRO A 202 -12.71 13.06 8.25
N LEU A 203 -13.63 12.73 9.16
CA LEU A 203 -13.35 12.14 10.46
C LEU A 203 -13.00 10.65 10.36
N LEU A 204 -13.62 9.89 9.46
CA LEU A 204 -13.21 8.50 9.13
C LEU A 204 -11.87 8.41 8.39
N VAL A 205 -11.53 9.41 7.58
CA VAL A 205 -10.17 9.55 7.00
C VAL A 205 -9.15 9.92 8.09
N ARG A 206 -9.58 10.60 9.17
CA ARG A 206 -8.74 10.88 10.36
C ARG A 206 -8.66 9.72 11.36
N CYS A 207 -9.67 8.84 11.46
CA CYS A 207 -9.58 7.54 12.15
C CYS A 207 -8.46 6.65 11.59
N GLN A 208 -7.88 7.00 10.44
CA GLN A 208 -6.77 6.29 9.79
C GLN A 208 -5.40 6.71 10.30
N LYS A 209 -5.30 7.78 11.10
CA LYS A 209 -4.24 7.82 12.09
C LYS A 209 -4.54 6.63 12.97
N LEU A 210 -3.73 5.56 12.88
CA LEU A 210 -3.72 4.44 13.82
C LEU A 210 -4.17 4.99 15.18
N PRO A 211 -5.17 4.40 15.88
CA PRO A 211 -5.60 4.89 17.20
C PRO A 211 -4.32 5.21 17.95
N PRO A 212 -4.10 6.49 18.34
CA PRO A 212 -2.76 7.04 18.52
C PRO A 212 -1.98 6.04 19.33
N MET A 213 -1.08 5.31 18.65
CA MET A 213 -0.28 4.27 19.27
C MET A 213 0.26 4.92 20.53
N LYS A 214 -0.12 4.40 21.71
CA LYS A 214 -0.07 5.15 22.98
C LYS A 214 1.23 5.95 23.02
N THR A 215 1.12 7.28 22.92
CA THR A 215 2.29 8.17 22.97
C THR A 215 2.78 8.17 24.40
N LEU A 216 3.77 7.34 24.66
CA LEU A 216 4.42 7.23 25.95
C LEU A 216 5.50 8.31 26.02
N SER A 217 5.68 8.93 27.18
CA SER A 217 6.86 9.76 27.42
C SER A 217 8.12 8.90 27.35
N ALA A 218 9.26 9.52 27.00
CA ALA A 218 10.56 8.86 26.98
C ALA A 218 10.91 8.15 28.31
N ASP A 219 10.37 8.65 29.43
CA ASP A 219 10.57 8.11 30.78
C ASP A 219 9.69 6.88 31.09
N GLY A 220 8.86 6.42 30.14
CA GLY A 220 7.95 5.29 30.32
C GLY A 220 6.78 5.57 31.26
N THR A 221 6.65 6.79 31.78
CA THR A 221 5.44 7.24 32.46
C THR A 221 4.42 7.69 31.43
N THR A 222 3.18 7.22 31.55
CA THR A 222 2.05 7.76 30.80
C THR A 222 1.98 9.26 31.06
N TYR A 223 1.99 10.08 30.01
CA TYR A 223 1.67 11.50 30.12
C TYR A 223 0.35 11.60 30.90
N GLY A 224 0.37 12.31 32.04
CA GLY A 224 -0.88 12.72 32.66
C GLY A 224 -1.65 13.59 31.68
N ASP A 225 -2.99 13.63 31.79
CA ASP A 225 -3.96 14.39 30.98
C ASP A 225 -3.74 15.93 30.94
N THR A 226 -2.51 16.44 30.93
CA THR A 226 -2.21 17.85 30.64
C THR A 226 -2.37 18.07 29.14
N ALA A 227 -3.61 18.39 28.76
CA ALA A 227 -4.18 18.37 27.42
C ALA A 227 -3.64 19.38 26.38
N ASP A 228 -2.54 20.10 26.66
CA ASP A 228 -2.16 21.28 25.84
C ASP A 228 -0.74 21.26 25.26
N GLU A 229 0.04 20.18 25.43
CA GLU A 229 1.35 20.09 24.77
C GLU A 229 1.17 19.51 23.37
N GLU A 230 1.11 20.38 22.35
CA GLU A 230 1.07 19.98 20.93
C GLU A 230 2.21 18.99 20.65
N LEU A 231 1.84 17.74 20.37
CA LEU A 231 2.80 16.69 20.03
C LEU A 231 3.68 17.19 18.88
N PRO A 232 5.01 17.16 19.02
CA PRO A 232 5.91 17.62 17.97
C PRO A 232 5.64 16.87 16.68
N GLU A 233 5.41 17.62 15.60
CA GLU A 233 5.13 17.07 14.27
C GLU A 233 6.23 16.09 13.87
N PRO A 234 5.89 14.90 13.32
CA PRO A 234 6.85 13.90 12.89
C PRO A 234 7.90 14.50 11.97
N SER A 235 9.17 14.19 12.25
CA SER A 235 10.23 14.58 11.34
C SER A 235 9.97 13.88 10.00
N GLN A 236 9.67 14.67 8.97
CA GLN A 236 9.36 14.18 7.62
C GLN A 236 10.68 13.79 6.91
N SER A 237 11.49 12.97 7.58
CA SER A 237 12.80 12.51 7.12
C SER A 237 12.69 11.79 5.77
N TRP A 238 11.61 11.05 5.55
CA TRP A 238 11.27 10.40 4.29
C TRP A 238 11.17 11.37 3.10
N ALA A 239 10.85 12.64 3.32
CA ALA A 239 10.71 13.62 2.24
C ALA A 239 12.05 14.10 1.66
N LYS A 240 13.18 13.71 2.27
CA LYS A 240 14.53 14.13 1.85
C LYS A 240 15.18 13.16 0.85
N ASP A 241 14.87 11.87 0.93
CA ASP A 241 15.47 10.87 0.05
C ASP A 241 14.70 10.75 -1.28
N VAL A 242 15.25 11.41 -2.29
CA VAL A 242 14.72 11.46 -3.64
C VAL A 242 15.82 11.11 -4.64
N ARG A 243 15.47 10.44 -5.72
CA ARG A 243 16.38 10.07 -6.82
C ARG A 243 15.83 10.53 -8.16
N GLU A 244 16.74 10.82 -9.09
CA GLU A 244 16.39 11.07 -10.48
C GLU A 244 15.92 9.77 -11.13
N VAL A 245 14.87 9.84 -11.95
CA VAL A 245 14.40 8.71 -12.76
C VAL A 245 15.44 8.37 -13.83
N TRP A 246 15.75 7.09 -13.97
CA TRP A 246 16.70 6.58 -14.97
C TRP A 246 15.97 6.18 -16.24
N ILE A 247 16.65 6.25 -17.38
CA ILE A 247 16.09 5.78 -18.66
C ILE A 247 16.78 4.48 -19.04
N HIS A 248 16.06 3.36 -18.95
CA HIS A 248 16.55 2.04 -19.33
C HIS A 248 15.71 1.51 -20.50
N ALA A 249 16.36 1.11 -21.60
CA ALA A 249 15.70 0.66 -22.83
C ALA A 249 14.59 1.63 -23.33
N GLY A 250 14.84 2.94 -23.22
CA GLY A 250 13.89 4.00 -23.61
C GLY A 250 12.67 4.15 -22.68
N LYS A 251 12.62 3.42 -21.57
CA LYS A 251 11.57 3.50 -20.56
C LYS A 251 12.09 4.17 -19.28
N PRO A 252 11.27 5.01 -18.63
CA PRO A 252 11.61 5.60 -17.35
C PRO A 252 11.48 4.55 -16.23
N SER A 253 12.57 4.34 -15.50
CA SER A 253 12.73 3.35 -14.45
C SER A 253 13.24 4.00 -13.16
N ILE A 254 12.87 3.41 -12.04
CA ILE A 254 13.43 3.73 -10.73
C ILE A 254 14.29 2.56 -10.27
N GLU A 255 15.41 2.86 -9.65
CA GLU A 255 16.23 1.84 -8.98
C GLU A 255 15.52 1.39 -7.70
N VAL A 256 15.49 0.08 -7.47
CA VAL A 256 14.87 -0.53 -6.29
C VAL A 256 15.84 -1.56 -5.71
N LEU A 257 16.14 -1.43 -4.42
CA LEU A 257 16.95 -2.39 -3.67
C LEU A 257 16.14 -3.65 -3.38
N LYS A 258 16.83 -4.75 -3.10
CA LYS A 258 16.17 -6.04 -2.79
C LYS A 258 15.30 -5.93 -1.54
N GLU A 259 15.80 -5.24 -0.52
CA GLU A 259 15.12 -4.99 0.74
C GLU A 259 13.88 -4.11 0.56
N GLU A 260 13.96 -3.09 -0.31
CA GLU A 260 12.83 -2.23 -0.66
C GLU A 260 11.74 -3.00 -1.40
N LEU A 261 12.14 -3.86 -2.35
CA LEU A 261 11.22 -4.70 -3.10
C LEU A 261 10.46 -5.65 -2.20
N VAL A 262 11.15 -6.30 -1.25
CA VAL A 262 10.49 -7.22 -0.33
C VAL A 262 9.62 -6.48 0.67
N ALA A 263 10.08 -5.36 1.24
CA ALA A 263 9.21 -4.56 2.10
C ALA A 263 7.94 -4.11 1.36
N LEU A 264 8.06 -3.65 0.12
CA LEU A 264 6.91 -3.31 -0.71
C LEU A 264 6.01 -4.53 -0.97
N SER A 265 6.59 -5.71 -1.20
CA SER A 265 5.80 -6.92 -1.39
C SER A 265 5.01 -7.31 -0.15
N LEU A 266 5.62 -7.20 1.04
CA LEU A 266 4.95 -7.44 2.32
C LEU A 266 3.81 -6.44 2.53
N ILE A 267 4.03 -5.17 2.24
CA ILE A 267 3.03 -4.09 2.36
C ILE A 267 1.84 -4.29 1.42
N ILE A 268 2.05 -4.83 0.23
CA ILE A 268 0.95 -5.10 -0.70
C ILE A 268 0.33 -6.48 -0.40
N GLY A 269 0.97 -7.31 0.42
CA GLY A 269 0.48 -8.63 0.79
C GLY A 269 0.83 -9.73 -0.22
N PHE A 270 1.92 -9.56 -0.96
CA PHE A 270 2.44 -10.54 -1.90
C PHE A 270 3.36 -11.55 -1.23
N PRO A 271 3.11 -12.86 -1.40
CA PRO A 271 4.17 -13.85 -1.30
C PRO A 271 5.08 -13.67 -2.53
N LEU A 272 6.32 -13.23 -2.34
CA LEU A 272 7.28 -13.19 -3.44
C LEU A 272 7.77 -14.60 -3.72
N ASP A 273 7.54 -15.05 -4.95
CA ASP A 273 8.14 -16.26 -5.46
C ASP A 273 9.45 -15.89 -6.16
N VAL A 274 10.52 -16.56 -5.76
CA VAL A 274 11.84 -16.40 -6.39
C VAL A 274 12.11 -17.66 -7.20
N HIS A 275 11.94 -17.56 -8.52
CA HIS A 275 12.25 -18.63 -9.45
C HIS A 275 13.77 -18.84 -9.61
N ASP A 276 14.19 -19.90 -10.30
CA ASP A 276 15.59 -20.36 -10.38
C ASP A 276 16.59 -19.30 -10.89
N ASP A 277 16.10 -18.28 -11.62
CA ASP A 277 16.92 -17.15 -12.12
C ASP A 277 16.97 -15.94 -11.17
N PHE A 278 16.50 -16.07 -9.93
CA PHE A 278 16.36 -14.96 -8.97
C PHE A 278 15.45 -13.83 -9.47
N LEU A 279 14.51 -14.17 -10.35
CA LEU A 279 13.51 -13.26 -10.89
C LEU A 279 12.32 -13.23 -9.92
N PRO A 280 12.13 -12.14 -9.16
CA PRO A 280 11.00 -12.04 -8.23
C PRO A 280 9.69 -11.91 -9.02
N GLY A 281 8.69 -12.69 -8.63
CA GLY A 281 7.36 -12.63 -9.23
C GLY A 281 6.28 -12.86 -8.18
N GLY A 282 5.05 -12.49 -8.52
CA GLY A 282 3.92 -12.82 -7.65
C GLY A 282 2.64 -12.12 -8.06
N ARG A 283 1.52 -12.66 -7.59
CA ARG A 283 0.19 -12.04 -7.73
C ARG A 283 -0.36 -11.69 -6.36
N GLY A 284 -0.86 -10.47 -6.25
CA GLY A 284 -1.21 -9.83 -4.99
C GLY A 284 -2.70 -9.74 -4.81
N PRO A 285 -3.13 -9.47 -3.58
CA PRO A 285 -4.52 -9.42 -3.23
C PRO A 285 -5.31 -8.33 -3.97
N TYR A 286 -4.64 -7.25 -4.34
CA TYR A 286 -5.27 -6.08 -4.95
C TYR A 286 -5.40 -6.14 -6.48
N GLY A 287 -5.19 -7.31 -7.09
CA GLY A 287 -5.13 -7.45 -8.55
C GLY A 287 -3.81 -6.95 -9.15
N ILE A 288 -2.84 -6.62 -8.28
CA ILE A 288 -1.50 -6.21 -8.68
C ILE A 288 -0.70 -7.47 -8.97
N THR A 289 0.04 -7.48 -10.06
CA THR A 289 0.94 -8.56 -10.46
C THR A 289 2.34 -7.98 -10.58
N LEU A 290 3.28 -8.61 -9.92
CA LEU A 290 4.70 -8.30 -10.04
C LEU A 290 5.31 -9.29 -11.02
N THR A 291 5.83 -8.76 -12.12
CA THR A 291 6.57 -9.54 -13.12
C THR A 291 7.98 -9.01 -13.20
N SER A 292 8.97 -9.89 -13.25
CA SER A 292 10.34 -9.49 -13.52
C SER A 292 10.82 -10.12 -14.82
N GLU A 293 11.65 -9.38 -15.54
CA GLU A 293 12.31 -9.81 -16.75
C GLU A 293 13.78 -9.38 -16.68
N LYS A 294 14.68 -10.23 -17.16
CA LYS A 294 16.10 -9.86 -17.30
C LYS A 294 16.29 -9.25 -18.68
N ILE A 295 16.60 -7.95 -18.71
CA ILE A 295 16.97 -7.25 -19.93
C ILE A 295 18.44 -6.87 -19.80
N GLU A 296 19.27 -7.41 -20.69
CA GLU A 296 20.72 -7.24 -20.66
C GLU A 296 21.32 -7.69 -19.31
N ALA A 297 21.92 -6.77 -18.56
CA ALA A 297 22.52 -7.00 -17.25
C ALA A 297 21.64 -6.53 -16.08
N VAL A 298 20.41 -6.07 -16.34
CA VAL A 298 19.52 -5.49 -15.34
C VAL A 298 18.24 -6.32 -15.22
N THR A 299 17.86 -6.62 -13.98
CA THR A 299 16.54 -7.19 -13.69
C THR A 299 15.51 -6.07 -13.67
N THR A 300 14.65 -6.03 -14.68
CA THR A 300 13.55 -5.07 -14.76
C THR A 300 12.34 -5.65 -14.05
N ILE A 301 11.75 -4.86 -13.16
CA ILE A 301 10.55 -5.24 -12.41
C ILE A 301 9.39 -4.36 -12.89
N ARG A 302 8.26 -5.00 -13.18
CA ARG A 302 7.04 -4.34 -13.62
C ARG A 302 5.88 -4.68 -12.69
N LEU A 303 5.21 -3.64 -12.22
CA LEU A 303 3.95 -3.72 -11.48
C LEU A 303 2.79 -3.53 -12.46
N VAL A 304 2.04 -4.60 -12.70
CA VAL A 304 0.86 -4.59 -13.58
C VAL A 304 -0.39 -4.62 -12.73
N HIS A 305 -1.27 -3.63 -12.93
CA HIS A 305 -2.53 -3.52 -12.19
C HIS A 305 -3.63 -4.12 -13.05
N GLY A 306 -3.99 -5.38 -12.79
CA GLY A 306 -5.06 -6.05 -13.49
C GLY A 306 -6.44 -5.63 -12.96
N PRO A 307 -7.51 -5.80 -13.76
CA PRO A 307 -8.87 -5.67 -13.23
C PRO A 307 -9.07 -6.67 -12.10
N ARG A 308 -9.72 -6.22 -11.02
CA ARG A 308 -10.16 -7.13 -9.96
C ARG A 308 -11.34 -7.94 -10.46
N ILE A 309 -11.02 -9.09 -11.05
CA ILE A 309 -12.00 -10.12 -11.31
C ILE A 309 -12.25 -10.77 -9.96
N GLY A 310 -13.43 -10.52 -9.39
CA GLY A 310 -13.86 -11.28 -8.23
C GLY A 310 -13.96 -12.76 -8.57
N SER A 311 -13.89 -13.62 -7.56
CA SER A 311 -14.10 -15.07 -7.71
C SER A 311 -15.40 -15.43 -8.44
N THR A 312 -16.38 -14.53 -8.47
CA THR A 312 -17.67 -14.68 -9.15
C THR A 312 -17.74 -14.06 -10.56
N GLY A 313 -16.61 -13.64 -11.15
CA GLY A 313 -16.53 -13.15 -12.54
C GLY A 313 -17.10 -11.74 -12.80
N GLY A 314 -17.69 -11.09 -11.78
CA GLY A 314 -18.16 -9.71 -11.88
C GLY A 314 -17.13 -8.67 -11.38
N PRO A 315 -17.26 -7.39 -11.78
CA PRO A 315 -16.54 -6.30 -11.14
C PRO A 315 -16.97 -6.24 -9.66
N LYS A 316 -16.11 -6.71 -8.76
CA LYS A 316 -16.40 -6.63 -7.32
C LYS A 316 -16.41 -5.17 -6.92
N CYS A 317 -17.41 -4.81 -6.11
CA CYS A 317 -17.37 -3.54 -5.44
C CYS A 317 -16.19 -3.54 -4.47
N LEU A 318 -15.24 -2.64 -4.71
CA LEU A 318 -14.05 -2.49 -3.88
C LEU A 318 -14.54 -1.99 -2.52
N ALA A 319 -14.25 -2.76 -1.47
CA ALA A 319 -14.50 -2.32 -0.10
C ALA A 319 -13.86 -0.94 0.10
N LYS A 320 -14.55 -0.01 0.75
CA LYS A 320 -14.10 1.39 0.87
C LYS A 320 -13.43 1.69 2.20
N GLY A 321 -13.05 0.67 2.95
CA GLY A 321 -12.34 0.82 4.22
C GLY A 321 -11.01 1.53 4.10
N SER A 322 -10.40 1.85 5.24
CA SER A 322 -9.12 2.54 5.39
C SER A 322 -7.88 1.72 5.00
N GLY A 323 -8.04 0.43 4.67
CA GLY A 323 -6.93 -0.48 4.43
C GLY A 323 -6.18 -0.81 5.73
N TYR A 324 -4.99 -1.39 5.59
CA TYR A 324 -4.09 -1.69 6.70
C TYR A 324 -2.82 -0.84 6.62
N SER A 325 -2.17 -0.68 7.77
CA SER A 325 -0.94 0.08 7.94
C SER A 325 0.25 -0.68 7.34
N THR A 326 1.10 0.05 6.64
CA THR A 326 2.34 -0.50 6.06
C THR A 326 3.31 -0.98 7.15
N LEU A 327 3.32 -0.30 8.30
CA LEU A 327 4.06 -0.69 9.50
C LEU A 327 3.62 -2.07 9.97
N PHE A 328 2.33 -2.26 10.22
CA PHE A 328 1.80 -3.55 10.64
C PHE A 328 2.09 -4.65 9.61
N ALA A 329 1.99 -4.35 8.31
CA ALA A 329 2.26 -5.32 7.26
C ALA A 329 3.69 -5.89 7.34
N LYS A 330 4.70 -5.04 7.51
CA LYS A 330 6.09 -5.49 7.69
C LYS A 330 6.28 -6.24 8.99
N HIS A 331 5.79 -5.68 10.09
CA HIS A 331 5.99 -6.24 11.43
C HIS A 331 5.37 -7.62 11.54
N MET A 332 4.11 -7.77 11.18
CA MET A 332 3.37 -9.03 11.34
C MET A 332 3.85 -10.12 10.40
N ALA A 333 4.22 -9.77 9.16
CA ALA A 333 4.87 -10.71 8.25
C ALA A 333 6.20 -11.24 8.82
N CYS A 334 6.90 -10.44 9.62
CA CYS A 334 8.11 -10.84 10.35
C CYS A 334 7.83 -11.36 11.77
N GLY A 335 6.56 -11.65 12.11
CA GLY A 335 6.19 -12.24 13.41
C GLY A 335 6.28 -11.31 14.60
N SER A 336 6.25 -10.00 14.36
CA SER A 336 6.21 -8.99 15.39
C SER A 336 4.89 -8.19 15.38
N LEU A 337 4.51 -7.66 16.53
CA LEU A 337 3.26 -6.90 16.71
C LEU A 337 3.60 -5.51 17.27
N PRO A 338 3.51 -4.43 16.46
CA PRO A 338 3.79 -3.09 16.93
C PRO A 338 2.63 -2.60 17.82
N PHE A 339 2.94 -1.96 18.94
CA PHE A 339 1.94 -1.55 19.92
C PHE A 339 2.07 -0.09 20.39
N ALA A 340 3.23 0.52 20.21
CA ALA A 340 3.44 1.93 20.52
C ALA A 340 4.45 2.57 19.55
N GLN A 341 4.35 3.89 19.38
CA GLN A 341 5.30 4.73 18.66
C GLN A 341 5.52 5.99 19.48
N TYR A 342 6.77 6.39 19.68
CA TYR A 342 7.08 7.65 20.37
C TYR A 342 8.11 8.47 19.60
N MET A 343 8.11 9.77 19.87
CA MET A 343 9.17 10.66 19.41
C MET A 343 10.35 10.53 20.34
N ARG A 344 11.46 10.02 19.83
CA ARG A 344 12.73 10.09 20.52
C ARG A 344 13.28 11.49 20.29
N HIS A 345 13.21 12.32 21.32
CA HIS A 345 13.93 13.58 21.32
C HIS A 345 15.43 13.28 21.29
N SER A 346 16.12 13.81 20.27
CA SER A 346 17.57 13.81 20.28
C SER A 346 18.05 14.43 21.59
N SER A 347 19.00 13.78 22.25
CA SER A 347 19.67 14.35 23.42
C SER A 347 20.11 15.77 23.07
N GLU A 348 19.80 16.74 23.95
CA GLU A 348 19.93 18.20 23.72
C GLU A 348 21.27 18.68 23.12
N ASN A 349 22.31 17.85 23.15
CA ASN A 349 23.64 18.19 22.67
C ASN A 349 23.89 17.88 21.18
N ASN A 350 23.04 17.09 20.51
CA ASN A 350 23.22 16.73 19.11
C ASN A 350 22.03 17.24 18.29
N ASN A 351 22.29 18.07 17.28
CA ASN A 351 21.31 18.56 16.30
C ASN A 351 20.68 17.42 15.43
N GLU A 352 20.58 16.20 15.94
CA GLU A 352 19.89 15.11 15.27
C GLU A 352 18.38 15.37 15.27
N PRO A 353 17.71 15.14 14.13
CA PRO A 353 16.27 15.25 14.05
C PRO A 353 15.63 14.22 14.98
N SER A 354 14.49 14.57 15.59
CA SER A 354 13.67 13.61 16.33
C SER A 354 13.33 12.43 15.44
N THR A 355 13.65 11.21 15.90
CA THR A 355 13.27 9.98 15.19
C THR A 355 12.08 9.34 15.87
N ARG A 356 11.24 8.67 15.09
CA ARG A 356 10.06 7.99 15.60
C ARG A 356 10.46 6.56 15.94
N GLU A 357 10.45 6.22 17.22
CA GLU A 357 10.80 4.88 17.68
C GLU A 357 9.53 4.04 17.81
N THR A 358 9.51 2.90 17.14
CA THR A 358 8.41 1.92 17.20
C THR A 358 8.73 0.87 18.26
N GLN A 359 7.76 0.57 19.13
CA GLN A 359 7.86 -0.51 20.11
C GLN A 359 7.05 -1.70 19.61
N SER A 360 7.68 -2.88 19.55
CA SER A 360 7.08 -4.07 18.96
C SER A 360 7.37 -5.34 19.75
N ILE A 361 6.41 -6.27 19.81
CA ILE A 361 6.57 -7.56 20.46
C ILE A 361 6.96 -8.58 19.40
N MET A 362 8.15 -9.19 19.51
CA MET A 362 8.56 -10.26 18.61
C MET A 362 8.07 -11.61 19.15
N VAL A 363 7.07 -12.21 18.50
CA VAL A 363 6.42 -13.43 18.97
C VAL A 363 7.18 -14.66 18.47
N THR A 364 8.33 -14.91 19.09
CA THR A 364 9.06 -16.17 18.94
C THR A 364 8.31 -17.32 19.63
N GLU A 365 8.71 -18.55 19.38
CA GLU A 365 8.15 -19.72 20.08
C GLU A 365 8.32 -19.61 21.61
N LYS A 366 9.48 -19.13 22.08
CA LYS A 366 9.74 -18.89 23.52
C LYS A 366 8.79 -17.83 24.09
N VAL A 367 8.61 -16.72 23.37
CA VAL A 367 7.70 -15.63 23.77
C VAL A 367 6.25 -16.11 23.79
N ARG A 368 5.82 -16.86 22.77
CA ARG A 368 4.48 -17.48 22.71
C ARG A 368 4.24 -18.38 23.91
N GLN A 369 5.15 -19.32 24.19
CA GLN A 369 5.03 -20.22 25.34
C GLN A 369 4.95 -19.46 26.67
N SER A 370 5.76 -18.41 26.83
CA SER A 370 5.73 -17.54 28.01
C SER A 370 4.40 -16.83 28.17
N LEU A 371 3.92 -16.17 27.12
CA LEU A 371 2.61 -15.48 27.12
C LEU A 371 1.47 -16.46 27.40
N GLU A 372 1.47 -17.65 26.80
CA GLU A 372 0.45 -18.66 27.11
C GLU A 372 0.48 -19.12 28.58
N GLY A 373 1.64 -19.05 29.23
CA GLY A 373 1.80 -19.27 30.67
C GLY A 373 1.48 -18.04 31.54
N GLY A 374 1.06 -16.92 30.94
CA GLY A 374 0.83 -15.66 31.63
C GLY A 374 2.10 -14.87 31.96
N GLY A 375 3.26 -15.25 31.43
CA GLY A 375 4.54 -14.60 31.67
C GLY A 375 4.62 -13.16 31.14
N SER A 376 5.56 -12.39 31.69
CA SER A 376 5.89 -11.05 31.21
C SER A 376 6.97 -11.09 30.13
N ILE A 377 6.96 -10.14 29.20
CA ILE A 377 7.97 -10.00 28.15
C ILE A 377 8.77 -8.72 28.38
N THR A 378 10.09 -8.81 28.25
CA THR A 378 11.01 -7.68 28.43
C THR A 378 11.67 -7.27 27.10
N ASN A 379 12.07 -6.01 27.01
CA ASN A 379 12.83 -5.45 25.89
C ASN A 379 14.35 -5.64 26.02
N ALA A 380 14.81 -6.56 26.87
CA ALA A 380 16.24 -6.82 27.01
C ALA A 380 16.83 -7.10 25.62
N GLN A 381 17.95 -6.46 25.28
CA GLN A 381 18.57 -6.73 23.99
C GLN A 381 18.96 -8.21 23.94
N PRO A 382 18.64 -8.92 22.85
CA PRO A 382 19.15 -10.25 22.64
C PRO A 382 20.67 -10.19 22.67
N ASP A 383 21.30 -11.22 23.23
CA ASP A 383 22.73 -11.41 23.05
C ASP A 383 23.04 -11.36 21.54
N LYS A 384 24.10 -10.64 21.16
CA LYS A 384 24.45 -10.26 19.77
C LYS A 384 24.56 -11.42 18.75
N GLY A 385 24.25 -12.67 19.12
CA GLY A 385 24.21 -13.83 18.23
C GLY A 385 22.91 -14.64 18.25
N ASP A 386 21.92 -14.34 19.10
CA ASP A 386 20.69 -15.17 19.24
C ASP A 386 19.42 -14.51 18.68
N ASN A 387 19.58 -13.59 17.72
CA ASN A 387 18.44 -12.97 17.07
C ASN A 387 17.65 -13.99 16.25
N PRO A 388 16.31 -14.05 16.39
CA PRO A 388 15.48 -14.85 15.50
C PRO A 388 15.67 -14.39 14.05
N ARG A 389 15.50 -15.33 13.11
CA ARG A 389 15.79 -15.11 11.69
C ARG A 389 14.93 -13.98 11.12
N GLU A 390 13.67 -13.96 11.54
CA GLU A 390 12.66 -12.98 11.18
C GLU A 390 13.06 -11.57 11.64
N LEU A 391 13.70 -11.44 12.82
CA LEU A 391 14.24 -10.17 13.31
C LEU A 391 15.41 -9.69 12.44
N ASN A 392 16.39 -10.56 12.19
CA ASN A 392 17.53 -10.21 11.34
C ASN A 392 17.10 -9.79 9.93
N TYR A 393 16.03 -10.41 9.42
CA TYR A 393 15.43 -10.03 8.16
C TYR A 393 14.73 -8.68 8.25
N PHE A 394 13.88 -8.49 9.26
CA PHE A 394 13.15 -7.24 9.50
C PHE A 394 14.09 -6.04 9.61
N LEU A 395 15.20 -6.17 10.34
CA LEU A 395 16.18 -5.09 10.54
C LEU A 395 16.87 -4.62 9.25
N ARG A 396 16.75 -5.36 8.15
CA ARG A 396 17.24 -4.96 6.82
C ARG A 396 16.20 -4.21 6.00
N LEU A 397 14.92 -4.26 6.40
CA LEU A 397 13.86 -3.59 5.66
C LEU A 397 13.97 -2.07 5.83
N PRO A 398 13.62 -1.28 4.81
CA PRO A 398 13.57 0.17 4.96
C PRO A 398 12.63 0.58 6.10
N GLY A 399 13.03 1.59 6.86
CA GLY A 399 12.27 2.11 8.00
C GLY A 399 12.34 1.28 9.29
N SER A 400 13.13 0.20 9.35
CA SER A 400 13.23 -0.66 10.54
C SER A 400 14.23 -0.19 11.60
N GLY A 401 15.06 0.82 11.29
CA GLY A 401 16.20 1.21 12.12
C GLY A 401 15.83 1.73 13.51
N ASP A 402 14.63 2.26 13.67
CA ASP A 402 14.12 2.85 14.90
C ASP A 402 13.06 1.94 15.56
N THR A 403 13.34 0.64 15.71
CA THR A 403 12.42 -0.30 16.36
C THR A 403 13.04 -0.96 17.59
N ASP A 404 12.35 -0.85 18.73
CA ASP A 404 12.67 -1.59 19.96
C ASP A 404 11.79 -2.83 20.05
N PHE A 405 12.42 -3.97 20.35
CA PHE A 405 11.76 -5.28 20.33
C PHE A 405 11.67 -5.91 21.71
N TYR A 406 10.47 -6.36 22.06
CA TYR A 406 10.19 -7.17 23.24
C TYR A 406 10.23 -8.63 22.81
N LEU A 407 11.35 -9.30 23.12
CA LEU A 407 11.64 -10.68 22.68
C LEU A 407 12.04 -11.63 23.81
N ASN A 408 12.28 -11.11 25.02
CA ASN A 408 12.80 -11.90 26.12
C ASN A 408 11.70 -12.28 27.11
N SER A 409 11.53 -13.58 27.32
CA SER A 409 10.56 -14.16 28.25
C SER A 409 11.09 -14.34 29.67
N GLU A 410 12.36 -14.02 29.92
CA GLU A 410 12.97 -14.25 31.23
C GLU A 410 12.37 -13.30 32.26
N THR A 411 11.88 -13.88 33.35
CA THR A 411 11.50 -13.11 34.53
C THR A 411 12.79 -12.65 35.18
N PRO A 412 13.02 -11.33 35.34
CA PRO A 412 14.26 -10.83 35.92
C PRO A 412 14.49 -11.47 37.30
N THR A 413 15.72 -11.91 37.56
CA THR A 413 16.07 -12.50 38.87
C THR A 413 15.80 -11.50 40.00
N GLY A 414 14.95 -11.88 40.95
CA GLY A 414 14.50 -11.01 42.05
C GLY A 414 13.13 -10.35 41.82
N TYR A 415 12.48 -10.63 40.70
CA TYR A 415 11.15 -10.13 40.38
C TYR A 415 10.08 -11.13 40.84
N ASN A 416 9.06 -10.67 41.57
CA ASN A 416 7.96 -11.52 42.02
C ASN A 416 6.91 -11.61 40.89
N PRO A 417 6.74 -12.77 40.22
CA PRO A 417 5.89 -12.88 39.02
C PRO A 417 4.43 -12.47 39.27
N GLY A 418 3.95 -12.64 40.51
CA GLY A 418 2.59 -12.25 40.89
C GLY A 418 2.35 -10.74 40.99
N ALA A 419 3.40 -9.91 41.09
CA ALA A 419 3.26 -8.48 41.37
C ALA A 419 2.81 -7.65 40.15
N PHE A 420 3.08 -8.11 38.93
CA PHE A 420 2.80 -7.34 37.72
C PHE A 420 1.59 -7.89 36.95
N GLY A 421 1.01 -9.03 37.33
CA GLY A 421 -0.10 -9.61 36.59
C GLY A 421 0.32 -10.21 35.24
N GLN A 422 -0.60 -10.93 34.62
CA GLN A 422 -0.31 -11.77 33.46
C GLN A 422 -0.03 -10.93 32.19
N GLY A 423 0.87 -11.40 31.31
CA GLY A 423 1.02 -10.84 29.96
C GLY A 423 1.51 -9.38 29.86
N ARG A 424 2.25 -8.88 30.85
CA ARG A 424 2.79 -7.51 30.83
C ARG A 424 4.04 -7.36 29.96
N LEU A 425 4.18 -6.18 29.35
CA LEU A 425 5.35 -5.73 28.62
C LEU A 425 6.15 -4.76 29.48
N VAL A 426 7.42 -5.07 29.68
CA VAL A 426 8.23 -4.42 30.70
C VAL A 426 9.52 -3.89 30.07
N LYS A 427 9.80 -2.60 30.28
CA LYS A 427 11.03 -1.96 29.82
C LYS A 427 12.06 -1.93 30.94
N SER A 428 13.29 -2.37 30.66
CA SER A 428 14.41 -2.21 31.58
C SER A 428 14.87 -0.74 31.60
N HIS A 429 14.98 -0.14 32.77
CA HIS A 429 15.49 1.21 32.90
C HIS A 429 17.03 1.21 32.75
N PRO A 430 17.62 2.03 31.86
CA PRO A 430 19.07 2.00 31.59
C PRO A 430 19.91 2.36 32.82
N ASP A 431 19.46 3.31 33.64
CA ASP A 431 20.22 3.76 34.82
C ASP A 431 20.02 2.88 36.07
N ASN A 432 19.14 1.87 36.02
CA ASN A 432 18.85 1.06 37.19
C ASN A 432 18.35 -0.33 36.79
N ASP A 433 19.27 -1.29 36.73
CA ASP A 433 19.02 -2.71 36.41
C ASP A 433 17.91 -3.36 37.26
N LYS A 434 17.48 -2.71 38.35
CA LYS A 434 16.41 -3.20 39.24
C LYS A 434 15.06 -2.51 39.06
N LYS A 435 14.96 -1.47 38.23
CA LYS A 435 13.69 -0.78 37.96
C LYS A 435 13.15 -1.15 36.60
N PHE A 436 11.98 -1.76 36.64
CA PHE A 436 11.23 -2.22 35.48
C PHE A 436 9.91 -1.46 35.43
N ALA A 437 9.64 -0.78 34.32
CA ALA A 437 8.39 -0.07 34.11
C ALA A 437 7.47 -0.91 33.21
N ALA A 438 6.24 -1.15 33.67
CA ALA A 438 5.21 -1.75 32.83
C ALA A 438 4.74 -0.71 31.82
N ILE A 439 4.97 -0.98 30.54
CA ILE A 439 4.67 -0.04 29.45
C ILE A 439 3.29 -0.32 28.85
N SER A 440 3.00 -1.59 28.59
CA SER A 440 1.74 -2.04 28.03
C SER A 440 1.53 -3.51 28.35
N THR A 441 0.51 -4.13 27.77
CA THR A 441 0.18 -5.55 27.93
C THR A 441 -0.04 -6.20 26.57
N TRP A 442 0.01 -7.52 26.54
CA TRP A 442 -0.19 -8.29 25.32
C TRP A 442 -1.56 -8.03 24.68
N TRP A 443 -2.65 -8.06 25.46
CA TRP A 443 -3.99 -7.84 24.93
C TRP A 443 -4.21 -6.41 24.40
N GLN A 444 -3.52 -5.41 24.96
CA GLN A 444 -3.52 -4.05 24.43
C GLN A 444 -2.89 -3.99 23.04
N ALA A 445 -1.77 -4.69 22.82
CA ALA A 445 -1.17 -4.81 21.50
C ALA A 445 -2.11 -5.50 20.50
N VAL A 446 -2.79 -6.58 20.93
CA VAL A 446 -3.78 -7.30 20.09
C VAL A 446 -4.99 -6.42 19.76
N ALA A 447 -5.43 -5.57 20.69
CA ALA A 447 -6.53 -4.62 20.47
C ALA A 447 -6.24 -3.62 19.34
N GLY A 448 -4.97 -3.38 18.99
CA GLY A 448 -4.58 -2.51 17.87
C GLY A 448 -4.76 -3.15 16.49
N ILE A 449 -4.84 -4.48 16.39
CA ILE A 449 -4.89 -5.19 15.10
C ILE A 449 -6.12 -4.80 14.25
N PRO A 450 -7.35 -4.67 14.78
CA PRO A 450 -8.51 -4.27 13.98
C PRO A 450 -8.42 -2.85 13.41
N PHE A 451 -7.52 -2.00 13.91
CA PHE A 451 -7.44 -0.58 13.56
C PHE A 451 -6.24 -0.26 12.65
N GLY A 452 -5.79 -1.24 11.88
CA GLY A 452 -4.68 -1.06 10.94
C GLY A 452 -3.76 -2.27 10.80
N GLY A 453 -3.95 -3.31 11.63
CA GLY A 453 -3.18 -4.54 11.60
C GLY A 453 -3.84 -5.73 10.89
N LEU A 454 -5.00 -5.57 10.24
CA LEU A 454 -5.62 -6.65 9.47
C LEU A 454 -4.90 -6.87 8.12
N VAL A 455 -3.66 -7.30 8.22
CA VAL A 455 -2.75 -7.57 7.10
C VAL A 455 -3.02 -8.96 6.53
N SER A 456 -2.61 -9.21 5.30
CA SER A 456 -2.81 -10.51 4.66
C SER A 456 -1.73 -11.55 4.96
N LEU A 457 -0.61 -11.14 5.58
CA LEU A 457 0.55 -11.97 5.84
C LEU A 457 0.94 -11.91 7.32
N THR A 458 1.17 -13.07 7.96
CA THR A 458 1.67 -13.15 9.34
C THR A 458 2.50 -14.41 9.55
N THR A 459 3.21 -14.53 10.68
CA THR A 459 3.85 -15.80 11.07
C THR A 459 2.91 -16.70 11.87
N GLN A 460 3.20 -17.99 11.90
CA GLN A 460 2.41 -18.97 12.63
C GLN A 460 2.30 -18.63 14.13
N ASN A 461 3.42 -18.32 14.78
CA ASN A 461 3.45 -18.07 16.23
C ASN A 461 2.60 -16.85 16.62
N LEU A 462 2.67 -15.78 15.83
CA LEU A 462 1.85 -14.59 16.06
C LEU A 462 0.36 -14.91 15.88
N ARG A 463 -0.01 -15.62 14.81
CA ARG A 463 -1.39 -16.05 14.58
C ARG A 463 -1.92 -16.91 15.73
N GLU A 464 -1.17 -17.93 16.14
CA GLU A 464 -1.55 -18.83 17.23
C GLU A 464 -1.70 -18.09 18.56
N MET A 465 -0.84 -17.12 18.84
CA MET A 465 -0.93 -16.32 20.05
C MET A 465 -2.19 -15.42 20.04
N VAL A 466 -2.57 -14.85 18.89
CA VAL A 466 -3.85 -14.14 18.76
C VAL A 466 -5.03 -15.10 18.96
N ILE A 467 -5.00 -16.28 18.35
CA ILE A 467 -6.02 -17.32 18.57
C ILE A 467 -6.13 -17.68 20.07
N PHE A 468 -5.00 -17.88 20.75
CA PHE A 468 -4.97 -18.17 22.18
C PHE A 468 -5.66 -17.07 23.00
N THR A 469 -5.39 -15.81 22.66
CA THR A 469 -5.99 -14.63 23.30
C THR A 469 -7.51 -14.64 23.17
N LEU A 470 -8.04 -15.06 22.03
CA LEU A 470 -9.48 -15.06 21.74
C LEU A 470 -10.22 -16.28 22.34
N LYS A 471 -9.55 -17.42 22.53
CA LYS A 471 -10.13 -18.69 23.01
C LYS A 471 -10.71 -18.65 24.43
N GLY A 472 -10.32 -17.67 25.24
CA GLY A 472 -10.80 -17.57 26.62
C GLY A 472 -12.27 -17.18 26.73
N SER A 473 -12.72 -16.21 25.93
CA SER A 473 -14.10 -15.74 25.95
C SER A 473 -14.98 -16.43 24.92
N LEU A 474 -14.42 -16.87 23.79
CA LEU A 474 -15.20 -17.28 22.63
C LEU A 474 -14.72 -18.63 22.10
N GLN A 475 -15.67 -19.40 21.55
CA GLN A 475 -15.33 -20.51 20.68
C GLN A 475 -14.80 -19.92 19.38
N CYS A 476 -13.47 -19.74 19.32
CA CYS A 476 -12.84 -19.29 18.10
C CYS A 476 -13.10 -20.32 17.01
N PRO A 477 -13.63 -19.89 15.86
CA PRO A 477 -13.81 -20.77 14.74
C PRO A 477 -12.46 -21.38 14.35
N GLY A 478 -12.43 -22.70 14.21
CA GLY A 478 -11.23 -23.44 13.80
C GLY A 478 -11.02 -23.40 12.28
N SER A 479 -12.04 -23.01 11.52
CA SER A 479 -12.08 -23.08 10.06
C SER A 479 -12.83 -21.90 9.45
N VAL A 480 -12.56 -21.62 8.16
CA VAL A 480 -13.28 -20.58 7.39
C VAL A 480 -14.79 -20.88 7.31
N ALA A 481 -15.17 -22.15 7.20
CA ALA A 481 -16.57 -22.57 7.14
C ALA A 481 -17.37 -22.18 8.39
N GLU A 482 -16.72 -22.12 9.56
CA GLU A 482 -17.34 -21.68 10.82
C GLU A 482 -17.50 -20.15 10.90
N ILE A 483 -16.71 -19.40 10.13
CA ILE A 483 -16.77 -17.94 10.03
C ILE A 483 -17.79 -17.47 9.00
N ASP A 484 -18.08 -18.27 7.98
CA ASP A 484 -19.00 -17.88 6.90
C ASP A 484 -20.37 -17.37 7.37
N PRO A 485 -21.05 -18.00 8.35
CA PRO A 485 -22.30 -17.46 8.89
C PRO A 485 -22.11 -16.08 9.53
N ILE A 486 -20.99 -15.87 10.24
CA ILE A 486 -20.65 -14.58 10.85
C ILE A 486 -20.43 -13.53 9.76
N LEU A 487 -19.67 -13.86 8.71
CA LEU A 487 -19.45 -12.96 7.58
C LEU A 487 -20.75 -12.62 6.87
N GLU A 488 -21.65 -13.59 6.68
CA GLU A 488 -22.93 -13.34 6.01
C GLU A 488 -23.83 -12.44 6.85
N LEU A 489 -23.89 -12.66 8.16
CA LEU A 489 -24.66 -11.78 9.04
C LEU A 489 -24.07 -10.36 9.10
N MET A 490 -22.74 -10.24 9.13
CA MET A 490 -22.04 -8.96 8.97
C MET A 490 -22.37 -8.31 7.63
N ARG A 491 -22.51 -9.10 6.55
CA ARG A 491 -22.96 -8.60 5.24
C ARG A 491 -24.40 -8.11 5.22
N ILE A 492 -25.27 -8.77 5.98
CA ILE A 492 -26.66 -8.31 6.15
C ILE A 492 -26.67 -6.98 6.91
N ALA A 493 -25.89 -6.86 7.98
CA ALA A 493 -25.78 -5.64 8.77
C ALA A 493 -25.30 -4.44 7.93
N ASP A 494 -24.24 -4.60 7.14
CA ASP A 494 -23.74 -3.56 6.25
C ASP A 494 -24.75 -3.18 5.14
N ARG A 495 -25.36 -4.17 4.47
CA ARG A 495 -26.41 -3.90 3.46
C ARG A 495 -27.57 -3.10 4.05
N ASN A 496 -27.94 -3.38 5.29
CA ASN A 496 -28.99 -2.67 5.99
C ASN A 496 -28.55 -1.25 6.35
N ALA A 497 -27.35 -1.10 6.90
CA ALA A 497 -26.77 0.20 7.21
C ALA A 497 -26.70 1.10 5.96
N GLN A 498 -26.31 0.55 4.81
CA GLN A 498 -26.23 1.27 3.54
C GLN A 498 -27.57 1.64 2.90
N LYS A 499 -28.62 0.81 3.06
CA LYS A 499 -29.96 1.15 2.58
C LYS A 499 -30.45 2.46 3.23
N GLU A 500 -30.08 2.66 4.49
CA GLU A 500 -30.32 3.92 5.17
C GLU A 500 -29.31 5.00 4.81
N ASP A 501 -28.06 4.61 4.51
CA ASP A 501 -26.97 5.52 4.15
C ASP A 501 -27.12 6.17 2.76
N LYS A 502 -28.11 5.77 1.95
CA LYS A 502 -28.58 6.58 0.80
C LYS A 502 -28.89 8.04 1.20
N ILE A 503 -29.12 8.29 2.49
CA ILE A 503 -29.36 9.61 3.06
C ILE A 503 -28.05 10.40 3.31
N SER A 504 -26.91 9.73 3.50
CA SER A 504 -25.65 10.38 3.91
C SER A 504 -24.49 10.21 2.91
N GLY A 505 -24.49 9.16 2.08
CA GLY A 505 -23.48 8.90 1.06
C GLY A 505 -22.05 8.74 1.59
N LEU A 506 -21.88 8.43 2.89
CA LEU A 506 -20.60 8.42 3.59
C LEU A 506 -19.63 7.41 2.97
N PHE A 507 -20.16 6.23 2.67
CA PHE A 507 -19.44 5.14 2.02
C PHE A 507 -19.78 5.01 0.53
N GLY A 508 -20.54 5.95 -0.04
CA GLY A 508 -20.97 5.98 -1.44
C GLY A 508 -21.82 4.77 -1.88
N ASP A 509 -22.40 4.83 -3.07
CA ASP A 509 -23.26 3.75 -3.57
C ASP A 509 -22.48 2.45 -3.80
N LEU A 510 -23.02 1.32 -3.31
CA LEU A 510 -22.69 0.01 -3.87
C LEU A 510 -23.41 -0.15 -5.22
N PRO A 511 -22.77 -0.77 -6.24
CA PRO A 511 -23.48 -1.22 -7.42
C PRO A 511 -24.60 -2.16 -6.97
N GLY A 512 -25.79 -1.95 -7.54
CA GLY A 512 -27.04 -2.52 -7.04
C GLY A 512 -26.99 -4.03 -6.76
N SER A 513 -27.80 -4.42 -5.77
CA SER A 513 -28.06 -5.72 -5.12
C SER A 513 -28.20 -6.99 -6.01
N GLY A 514 -27.80 -6.99 -7.28
CA GLY A 514 -28.01 -8.10 -8.23
C GLY A 514 -26.91 -9.15 -8.27
N ALA A 515 -25.69 -8.86 -7.82
CA ALA A 515 -24.60 -9.84 -7.83
C ALA A 515 -24.52 -10.55 -6.47
N GLY A 516 -25.34 -11.59 -6.29
CA GLY A 516 -25.13 -12.53 -5.20
C GLY A 516 -23.71 -13.11 -5.30
N ILE A 517 -22.91 -12.96 -4.24
CA ILE A 517 -21.59 -13.58 -4.18
C ILE A 517 -21.83 -15.07 -3.98
N VAL A 518 -21.77 -15.85 -5.06
CA VAL A 518 -21.78 -17.31 -4.99
C VAL A 518 -20.42 -17.74 -4.45
N HIS A 519 -20.41 -18.22 -3.20
CA HIS A 519 -19.24 -18.92 -2.65
C HIS A 519 -19.12 -20.25 -3.37
N THR A 520 -18.17 -20.35 -4.29
CA THR A 520 -17.73 -21.65 -4.78
C THR A 520 -16.89 -22.27 -3.67
N THR A 521 -17.35 -23.39 -3.12
CA THR A 521 -16.68 -24.17 -2.06
C THR A 521 -15.32 -24.74 -2.48
N ASP A 522 -14.92 -24.56 -3.74
CA ASP A 522 -13.65 -25.06 -4.30
C ASP A 522 -12.54 -24.00 -4.32
N MET A 523 -12.69 -22.89 -3.57
CA MET A 523 -11.62 -21.92 -3.44
C MET A 523 -10.48 -22.56 -2.65
N GLU A 524 -9.37 -22.84 -3.32
CA GLU A 524 -8.12 -23.27 -2.69
C GLU A 524 -7.88 -22.40 -1.46
N ASP A 525 -7.75 -23.03 -0.29
CA ASP A 525 -7.80 -22.46 1.08
C ASP A 525 -6.85 -21.28 1.39
N ASN A 526 -6.14 -20.72 0.40
CA ASN A 526 -5.05 -19.77 0.58
C ASN A 526 -4.98 -18.63 -0.46
N ASP A 527 -6.04 -18.29 -1.21
CA ASP A 527 -5.98 -17.14 -2.13
C ASP A 527 -5.92 -15.81 -1.33
N PRO A 528 -4.78 -15.08 -1.33
CA PRO A 528 -4.64 -13.83 -0.58
C PRO A 528 -5.65 -12.76 -1.03
N ARG A 529 -6.17 -12.85 -2.27
CA ARG A 529 -7.21 -11.95 -2.79
C ARG A 529 -8.51 -12.11 -2.02
N PHE A 530 -8.93 -13.35 -1.77
CA PHE A 530 -10.16 -13.62 -1.02
C PHE A 530 -10.05 -13.12 0.42
N ALA A 531 -8.91 -13.42 1.08
CA ALA A 531 -8.63 -12.94 2.42
C ALA A 531 -8.69 -11.40 2.49
N THR A 532 -7.99 -10.73 1.58
CA THR A 532 -7.92 -9.26 1.60
C THR A 532 -9.23 -8.59 1.23
N ASP A 533 -9.97 -9.12 0.25
CA ASP A 533 -11.32 -8.62 -0.08
C ASP A 533 -12.25 -8.73 1.15
N THR A 534 -12.23 -9.89 1.81
CA THR A 534 -13.07 -10.15 3.00
C THR A 534 -12.66 -9.28 4.17
N ILE A 535 -11.37 -9.15 4.45
CA ILE A 535 -10.84 -8.28 5.50
C ILE A 535 -11.19 -6.81 5.22
N SER A 536 -11.00 -6.33 3.99
CA SER A 536 -11.31 -4.94 3.62
C SER A 536 -12.81 -4.64 3.79
N TYR A 537 -13.64 -5.63 3.50
CA TYR A 537 -15.09 -5.55 3.73
C TYR A 537 -15.42 -5.41 5.22
N LEU A 538 -14.84 -6.28 6.05
CA LEU A 538 -15.01 -6.25 7.49
C LEU A 538 -14.55 -4.93 8.12
N MET A 539 -13.44 -4.36 7.64
CA MET A 539 -12.99 -3.03 8.03
C MET A 539 -14.01 -1.95 7.72
N THR A 540 -14.58 -1.99 6.52
CA THR A 540 -15.61 -1.02 6.10
C THR A 540 -16.83 -1.08 7.02
N LEU A 541 -17.25 -2.29 7.41
CA LEU A 541 -18.34 -2.47 8.35
C LEU A 541 -17.98 -1.95 9.75
N LEU A 542 -16.78 -2.24 10.26
CA LEU A 542 -16.36 -1.75 11.57
C LEU A 542 -16.34 -0.21 11.60
N GLU A 543 -15.79 0.41 10.57
CA GLU A 543 -15.79 1.86 10.38
C GLU A 543 -17.21 2.44 10.37
N HIS A 544 -18.14 1.76 9.69
CA HIS A 544 -19.55 2.16 9.67
C HIS A 544 -20.18 2.04 11.06
N MET A 545 -19.96 0.92 11.75
CA MET A 545 -20.47 0.72 13.11
C MET A 545 -19.94 1.76 14.09
N MET A 546 -18.65 2.12 13.99
CA MET A 546 -18.06 3.18 14.79
C MET A 546 -18.69 4.54 14.50
N ALA A 547 -18.99 4.84 13.23
CA ALA A 547 -19.72 6.05 12.88
C ALA A 547 -21.14 6.08 13.48
N LEU A 548 -21.84 4.94 13.48
CA LEU A 548 -23.15 4.80 14.12
C LEU A 548 -23.06 4.96 15.64
N ALA A 549 -22.05 4.38 16.28
CA ALA A 549 -21.80 4.52 17.71
C ALA A 549 -21.54 5.98 18.11
N ALA A 550 -20.72 6.69 17.34
CA ALA A 550 -20.47 8.12 17.54
C ALA A 550 -21.75 8.96 17.51
N VAL A 551 -22.68 8.64 16.60
CA VAL A 551 -23.98 9.32 16.50
C VAL A 551 -24.89 8.96 17.68
N HIS A 552 -24.97 7.67 18.03
CA HIS A 552 -25.88 7.17 19.06
C HIS A 552 -25.51 7.65 20.46
N GLU A 553 -24.23 7.57 20.82
CA GLU A 553 -23.74 7.88 22.17
C GLU A 553 -23.67 9.38 22.45
N LYS A 554 -23.97 10.22 21.44
CA LYS A 554 -23.88 11.69 21.51
C LYS A 554 -22.51 12.15 22.03
N HIS A 555 -21.46 11.37 21.78
CA HIS A 555 -20.11 11.84 21.98
C HIS A 555 -19.91 13.12 21.16
N SER A 556 -18.93 13.94 21.56
CA SER A 556 -18.48 15.03 20.70
C SER A 556 -18.34 14.48 19.27
N SER A 557 -18.53 15.33 18.26
CA SER A 557 -18.28 14.97 16.86
C SER A 557 -16.80 14.63 16.58
N ASP A 558 -16.07 14.20 17.58
CA ASP A 558 -14.67 13.84 17.57
C ASP A 558 -14.56 12.30 17.44
N PRO A 559 -14.09 11.80 16.28
CA PRO A 559 -13.91 10.39 16.03
C PRO A 559 -12.88 9.74 16.95
N GLU A 560 -11.94 10.52 17.50
CA GLU A 560 -10.87 10.00 18.34
C GLU A 560 -11.45 9.50 19.67
N VAL A 561 -12.45 10.20 20.21
CA VAL A 561 -13.17 9.79 21.42
C VAL A 561 -13.90 8.47 21.22
N THR A 562 -14.66 8.32 20.13
CA THR A 562 -15.35 7.05 19.83
C THR A 562 -14.36 5.94 19.56
N THR A 563 -13.29 6.21 18.82
CA THR A 563 -12.24 5.20 18.55
C THR A 563 -11.59 4.73 19.84
N LYS A 564 -11.26 5.65 20.75
CA LYS A 564 -10.73 5.33 22.08
C LYS A 564 -11.72 4.49 22.89
N ALA A 565 -13.00 4.87 22.93
CA ALA A 565 -14.03 4.12 23.65
C ALA A 565 -14.18 2.67 23.13
N VAL A 566 -14.11 2.48 21.82
CA VAL A 566 -14.14 1.13 21.21
C VAL A 566 -12.87 0.36 21.54
N CYS A 567 -11.70 1.00 21.49
CA CYS A 567 -10.43 0.39 21.85
C CYS A 567 -10.42 -0.05 23.32
N ASP A 568 -10.85 0.82 24.24
CA ASP A 568 -10.90 0.52 25.68
C ASP A 568 -11.85 -0.66 25.96
N ALA A 569 -13.04 -0.66 25.35
CA ALA A 569 -13.97 -1.78 25.45
C ALA A 569 -13.38 -3.09 24.89
N LEU A 570 -12.64 -3.01 23.78
CA LEU A 570 -11.96 -4.16 23.19
C LEU A 570 -10.80 -4.66 24.08
N GLU A 571 -10.01 -3.76 24.65
CA GLU A 571 -8.92 -4.08 25.59
C GLU A 571 -9.48 -4.87 26.79
N ASP A 572 -10.59 -4.43 27.38
CA ASP A 572 -11.25 -5.11 28.51
C ASP A 572 -11.72 -6.53 28.15
N TRP A 573 -12.35 -6.69 26.99
CA TRP A 573 -12.79 -7.99 26.50
C TRP A 573 -11.62 -8.94 26.26
N LEU A 574 -10.56 -8.45 25.60
CA LEU A 574 -9.36 -9.25 25.31
C LEU A 574 -8.57 -9.58 26.59
N MET A 575 -8.53 -8.68 27.57
CA MET A 575 -7.93 -8.93 28.88
C MET A 575 -8.64 -10.10 29.58
N ASN A 576 -9.97 -10.05 29.67
CA ASN A 576 -10.77 -11.09 30.31
C ASN A 576 -10.62 -12.43 29.58
N SER A 577 -10.63 -12.40 28.25
CA SER A 577 -10.41 -13.58 27.41
C SER A 577 -9.01 -14.17 27.64
N TYR A 578 -7.97 -13.36 27.57
CA TYR A 578 -6.60 -13.82 27.78
C TYR A 578 -6.40 -14.45 29.16
N ASN A 579 -6.87 -13.77 30.22
CA ASN A 579 -6.74 -14.28 31.60
C ASN A 579 -7.50 -15.62 31.79
N ALA A 580 -8.67 -15.77 31.14
CA ALA A 580 -9.41 -17.03 31.13
C ALA A 580 -8.65 -18.14 30.39
N ALA A 581 -8.03 -17.82 29.24
CA ALA A 581 -7.23 -18.78 28.48
C ALA A 581 -5.99 -19.26 29.26
N VAL A 582 -5.26 -18.33 29.88
CA VAL A 582 -4.11 -18.63 30.76
C VAL A 582 -4.57 -19.50 31.94
N SER A 583 -5.66 -19.12 32.59
CA SER A 583 -6.20 -19.88 33.73
C SER A 583 -6.60 -21.30 33.36
N ARG A 584 -7.22 -21.51 32.19
CA ARG A 584 -7.56 -22.87 31.69
C ARG A 584 -6.31 -23.69 31.36
N LYS A 585 -5.27 -23.06 30.81
CA LYS A 585 -4.00 -23.74 30.53
C LYS A 585 -3.29 -24.18 31.81
N LEU A 586 -3.44 -23.42 32.90
CA LEU A 586 -2.80 -23.70 34.19
C LEU A 586 -3.59 -24.64 35.11
N ASN A 587 -4.93 -24.58 35.12
CA ASN A 587 -5.75 -25.16 36.20
C ASN A 587 -6.67 -26.33 35.80
N ASP A 588 -6.37 -27.06 34.72
CA ASP A 588 -7.27 -28.04 34.08
C ASP A 588 -8.62 -27.42 33.62
N PRO A 589 -9.25 -27.96 32.57
CA PRO A 589 -10.35 -27.28 31.88
C PRO A 589 -11.65 -27.31 32.69
N ILE A 590 -11.87 -26.30 33.54
CA ILE A 590 -13.21 -25.99 34.04
C ILE A 590 -13.99 -25.31 32.91
N GLN A 591 -15.08 -25.94 32.48
CA GLN A 591 -16.00 -25.40 31.47
C GLN A 591 -16.68 -24.13 32.01
N GLY A 592 -16.15 -22.97 31.65
CA GLY A 592 -16.89 -21.71 31.76
C GLY A 592 -17.93 -21.60 30.63
N PRO A 593 -19.04 -20.88 30.83
CA PRO A 593 -19.99 -20.62 29.76
C PRO A 593 -19.29 -19.83 28.65
N THR A 594 -19.24 -20.40 27.45
CA THR A 594 -18.81 -19.70 26.23
C THR A 594 -20.05 -19.19 25.50
N GLU A 595 -20.14 -17.88 25.31
CA GLU A 595 -21.15 -17.32 24.41
C GLU A 595 -20.80 -17.67 22.96
N SER A 596 -21.82 -17.96 22.14
CA SER A 596 -21.64 -18.20 20.71
C SER A 596 -21.79 -16.89 19.92
N PHE A 597 -20.92 -16.66 18.93
CA PHE A 597 -21.00 -15.47 18.07
C PHE A 597 -22.34 -15.37 17.35
N SER A 598 -22.86 -16.48 16.85
CA SER A 598 -24.16 -16.53 16.17
C SER A 598 -25.29 -16.03 17.08
N GLY A 599 -25.25 -16.39 18.37
CA GLY A 599 -26.21 -15.95 19.36
C GLY A 599 -26.20 -14.44 19.54
N TRP A 600 -25.03 -13.78 19.56
CA TRP A 600 -24.94 -12.33 19.68
C TRP A 600 -25.41 -11.60 18.41
N ILE A 601 -25.13 -12.14 17.23
CA ILE A 601 -25.43 -11.46 15.98
C ILE A 601 -26.93 -11.50 15.66
N ASP A 602 -27.60 -12.64 15.89
CA ASP A 602 -28.98 -12.91 15.48
C ASP A 602 -29.98 -13.00 16.66
N ASN A 603 -29.70 -12.36 17.80
CA ASN A 603 -30.56 -12.42 19.00
C ASN A 603 -31.89 -11.63 18.90
N GLY A 604 -32.55 -11.65 17.74
CA GLY A 604 -33.75 -10.85 17.50
C GLY A 604 -33.50 -9.35 17.71
N GLU A 605 -34.32 -8.69 18.54
CA GLU A 605 -34.25 -7.24 18.79
C GLU A 605 -32.94 -6.78 19.47
N HIS A 606 -32.24 -7.69 20.16
CA HIS A 606 -30.98 -7.38 20.83
C HIS A 606 -29.76 -7.75 20.00
N GLY A 607 -29.96 -8.43 18.86
CA GLY A 607 -28.89 -8.83 17.96
C GLY A 607 -28.23 -7.64 17.27
N LEU A 608 -26.98 -7.82 16.85
CA LEU A 608 -26.22 -6.79 16.13
C LEU A 608 -27.01 -6.24 14.92
N ILE A 609 -27.68 -7.12 14.16
CA ILE A 609 -28.44 -6.72 12.98
C ILE A 609 -29.56 -5.73 13.34
N ALA A 610 -30.32 -6.00 14.40
CA ALA A 610 -31.39 -5.13 14.87
C ALA A 610 -30.85 -3.80 15.43
N LYS A 611 -29.70 -3.83 16.09
CA LYS A 611 -29.03 -2.61 16.59
C LYS A 611 -28.50 -1.72 15.47
N VAL A 612 -27.87 -2.32 14.45
CA VAL A 612 -27.42 -1.60 13.25
C VAL A 612 -28.61 -0.99 12.52
N TRP A 613 -29.70 -1.75 12.36
CA TRP A 613 -30.94 -1.26 11.76
C TRP A 613 -31.57 -0.11 12.56
N SER A 614 -31.58 -0.20 13.90
CA SER A 614 -32.17 0.83 14.76
C SER A 614 -31.21 1.98 15.10
N ARG A 615 -29.99 1.98 14.56
CA ARG A 615 -28.91 2.93 14.88
C ARG A 615 -28.59 3.04 16.38
N LYS A 616 -28.74 1.93 17.10
CA LYS A 616 -28.44 1.80 18.53
C LYS A 616 -27.16 1.02 18.77
N VAL A 617 -26.17 1.24 17.90
CA VAL A 617 -24.85 0.63 18.02
C VAL A 617 -24.08 1.36 19.12
N THR A 618 -23.43 0.63 20.02
CA THR A 618 -22.56 1.20 21.06
C THR A 618 -21.09 0.90 20.78
N ALA A 619 -20.19 1.53 21.54
CA ALA A 619 -18.76 1.20 21.50
C ALA A 619 -18.49 -0.28 21.83
N GLU A 620 -19.26 -0.87 22.76
CA GLU A 620 -19.17 -2.28 23.12
C GLU A 620 -19.59 -3.21 21.97
N ASP A 621 -20.63 -2.85 21.21
CA ASP A 621 -21.03 -3.61 20.02
C ASP A 621 -19.95 -3.57 18.94
N CYS A 622 -19.26 -2.43 18.78
CA CYS A 622 -18.11 -2.29 17.89
C CYS A 622 -16.93 -3.16 18.36
N ALA A 623 -16.65 -3.20 19.66
CA ALA A 623 -15.61 -4.06 20.23
C ALA A 623 -15.91 -5.54 19.96
N LYS A 624 -17.15 -5.99 20.16
CA LYS A 624 -17.56 -7.37 19.83
C LYS A 624 -17.43 -7.69 18.34
N ALA A 625 -17.79 -6.74 17.47
CA ALA A 625 -17.55 -6.87 16.03
C ALA A 625 -16.05 -6.98 15.72
N ALA A 626 -15.20 -6.14 16.34
CA ALA A 626 -13.76 -6.20 16.17
C ALA A 626 -13.18 -7.56 16.60
N ILE A 627 -13.71 -8.19 17.66
CA ILE A 627 -13.33 -9.55 18.07
C ILE A 627 -13.73 -10.60 17.01
N CYS A 628 -14.92 -10.49 16.43
CA CYS A 628 -15.34 -11.36 15.31
C CYS A 628 -14.38 -11.21 14.13
N ILE A 629 -13.98 -9.97 13.83
CA ILE A 629 -13.05 -9.64 12.75
C ILE A 629 -11.66 -10.22 13.03
N LEU A 630 -11.17 -10.17 14.27
CA LEU A 630 -9.91 -10.80 14.66
C LEU A 630 -9.96 -12.32 14.47
N ALA A 631 -11.04 -12.96 14.89
CA ALA A 631 -11.23 -14.39 14.65
C ALA A 631 -11.24 -14.71 13.14
N ALA A 632 -11.99 -13.93 12.35
CA ALA A 632 -12.01 -14.08 10.90
C ALA A 632 -10.61 -13.90 10.28
N TRP A 633 -9.89 -12.87 10.70
CA TRP A 633 -8.52 -12.60 10.28
C TRP A 633 -7.59 -13.78 10.59
N THR A 634 -7.67 -14.37 11.79
CA THR A 634 -6.83 -15.54 12.12
C THR A 634 -7.08 -16.76 11.24
N CYS A 635 -8.23 -16.89 10.60
CA CYS A 635 -8.50 -17.99 9.66
C CYS A 635 -8.17 -17.63 8.21
N LEU A 636 -8.19 -16.35 7.85
CA LEU A 636 -7.96 -15.86 6.48
C LEU A 636 -6.51 -15.48 6.21
N VAL A 637 -5.74 -15.12 7.24
CA VAL A 637 -4.37 -14.62 7.08
C VAL A 637 -3.43 -15.72 6.58
N LYS A 638 -2.63 -15.40 5.56
CA LYS A 638 -1.65 -16.33 5.00
C LYS A 638 -0.41 -16.38 5.89
N ILE A 639 0.03 -17.59 6.18
CA ILE A 639 1.24 -17.83 6.98
C ILE A 639 2.49 -17.67 6.11
N VAL A 640 3.40 -16.82 6.57
CA VAL A 640 4.74 -16.65 6.01
C VAL A 640 5.69 -17.59 6.73
N ASN A 641 6.35 -18.44 5.94
CA ASN A 641 7.39 -19.34 6.42
C ASN A 641 8.76 -18.81 5.96
N TRP A 642 9.51 -18.23 6.89
CA TRP A 642 10.85 -17.74 6.62
C TRP A 642 11.84 -18.91 6.54
N THR A 643 12.10 -19.38 5.33
CA THR A 643 13.13 -20.40 5.07
C THR A 643 14.44 -19.71 4.71
N VAL A 644 15.52 -20.05 5.41
CA VAL A 644 16.86 -19.72 4.93
C VAL A 644 17.16 -20.73 3.84
N ARG A 645 17.34 -20.27 2.60
CA ARG A 645 17.96 -21.10 1.57
C ARG A 645 19.41 -21.29 1.98
N GLY A 646 19.64 -22.25 2.88
CA GLY A 646 20.97 -22.61 3.35
C GLY A 646 21.80 -23.07 2.17
N ASN A 647 23.12 -22.92 2.29
CA ASN A 647 24.11 -23.57 1.44
C ASN A 647 24.02 -25.12 1.43
N GLU A 648 22.90 -25.72 1.82
CA GLU A 648 22.64 -27.16 1.66
C GLU A 648 22.63 -27.55 0.17
N ALA A 649 22.26 -26.63 -0.73
CA ALA A 649 22.44 -26.82 -2.17
C ALA A 649 23.92 -26.83 -2.62
N THR A 650 24.86 -26.39 -1.78
CA THR A 650 26.32 -26.50 -2.04
C THR A 650 27.01 -27.62 -1.25
N GLN A 651 26.30 -28.34 -0.37
CA GLN A 651 26.87 -29.53 0.31
C GLN A 651 26.76 -30.82 -0.51
N ASN A 652 25.96 -30.83 -1.58
CA ASN A 652 26.01 -31.86 -2.61
C ASN A 652 26.21 -31.16 -3.96
N PRO A 653 27.46 -30.88 -4.39
CA PRO A 653 27.68 -30.56 -5.79
C PRO A 653 27.02 -31.65 -6.64
N PRO A 654 26.29 -31.32 -7.72
CA PRO A 654 25.84 -32.34 -8.65
C PRO A 654 27.05 -33.23 -9.00
N PRO A 655 26.92 -34.56 -9.01
CA PRO A 655 28.04 -35.44 -9.33
C PRO A 655 28.63 -34.91 -10.64
N ALA A 656 29.92 -34.56 -10.58
CA ALA A 656 30.62 -34.01 -11.72
C ALA A 656 30.25 -34.84 -12.95
N PRO A 657 29.79 -34.22 -14.05
CA PRO A 657 29.50 -34.97 -15.26
C PRO A 657 30.73 -35.81 -15.57
N ALA A 658 30.54 -37.13 -15.62
CA ALA A 658 31.63 -38.06 -15.85
C ALA A 658 32.37 -37.60 -17.11
N LEU A 659 33.58 -37.09 -16.91
CA LEU A 659 34.50 -36.68 -17.96
C LEU A 659 34.85 -37.92 -18.79
N GLY A 660 34.06 -38.15 -19.82
CA GLY A 660 34.33 -39.11 -20.87
C GLY A 660 35.13 -38.43 -21.98
N ALA A 661 36.33 -38.98 -22.20
CA ALA A 661 37.18 -38.84 -23.37
C ALA A 661 37.85 -37.48 -23.63
N ALA A 662 39.18 -37.55 -23.60
CA ALA A 662 40.15 -36.52 -23.94
C ALA A 662 39.99 -35.99 -25.37
N GLU A 663 40.13 -34.67 -25.52
CA GLU A 663 40.51 -34.04 -26.77
C GLU A 663 41.77 -33.21 -26.49
N GLU A 664 42.78 -33.44 -27.33
CA GLU A 664 44.16 -32.96 -27.20
C GLU A 664 44.27 -31.43 -27.13
N ALA A 665 45.06 -30.94 -26.17
CA ALA A 665 45.50 -29.56 -26.12
C ALA A 665 46.66 -29.33 -27.11
N PRO A 666 46.68 -28.22 -27.89
CA PRO A 666 47.85 -27.82 -28.63
C PRO A 666 48.88 -27.11 -27.72
N ALA A 667 50.15 -27.32 -28.05
CA ALA A 667 51.35 -26.89 -27.35
C ALA A 667 51.53 -25.36 -27.23
N PRO A 668 52.33 -24.87 -26.27
CA PRO A 668 52.52 -23.45 -26.00
C PRO A 668 53.50 -22.78 -26.99
N ILE A 669 53.15 -21.57 -27.43
CA ILE A 669 54.03 -20.66 -28.19
C ILE A 669 54.87 -19.84 -27.17
N PRO A 670 56.19 -19.67 -27.37
CA PRO A 670 57.06 -18.93 -26.46
C PRO A 670 56.94 -17.40 -26.66
N PRO A 671 57.40 -16.59 -25.68
CA PRO A 671 57.31 -15.14 -25.74
C PRO A 671 58.50 -14.57 -26.52
N ASP A 672 58.26 -13.52 -27.30
CA ASP A 672 59.33 -12.64 -27.76
C ASP A 672 58.85 -11.18 -27.76
N ASP A 673 59.83 -10.32 -27.46
CA ASP A 673 59.73 -8.96 -26.98
C ASP A 673 59.43 -7.89 -28.04
N ALA A 674 58.94 -6.75 -27.53
CA ALA A 674 59.19 -5.35 -27.94
C ALA A 674 59.13 -4.94 -29.42
N GLU A 675 58.23 -4.02 -29.76
CA GLU A 675 58.56 -2.64 -30.20
C GLU A 675 57.28 -1.78 -30.41
N GLU A 676 57.42 -0.49 -30.12
CA GLU A 676 56.41 0.57 -30.18
C GLU A 676 56.62 1.42 -31.49
N PRO A 677 55.90 2.52 -31.75
CA PRO A 677 54.71 2.61 -32.59
C PRO A 677 54.87 3.46 -33.88
N ALA A 678 53.96 3.32 -34.85
CA ALA A 678 53.63 4.42 -35.78
C ALA A 678 52.34 4.19 -36.58
N GLY A 679 51.46 5.21 -36.59
CA GLY A 679 50.99 5.79 -37.85
C GLY A 679 49.64 5.35 -38.45
N LEU A 680 48.68 6.27 -38.37
CA LEU A 680 47.80 6.75 -39.46
C LEU A 680 46.63 5.87 -39.98
N ALA A 681 45.43 6.32 -39.57
CA ALA A 681 44.32 6.78 -40.44
C ALA A 681 43.44 5.76 -41.21
N PRO A 682 42.18 6.16 -41.53
CA PRO A 682 41.00 5.30 -41.47
C PRO A 682 40.53 4.82 -42.84
N GLY A 683 39.81 3.69 -42.88
CA GLY A 683 39.19 3.24 -44.11
C GLY A 683 38.14 2.16 -43.92
N ALA A 684 37.01 2.40 -44.57
CA ALA A 684 36.06 1.44 -45.12
C ALA A 684 35.15 0.67 -44.15
N ALA A 685 33.90 1.11 -44.16
CA ALA A 685 32.73 0.27 -43.94
C ALA A 685 32.73 -0.91 -44.93
N GLU A 686 32.41 -2.10 -44.43
CA GLU A 686 32.03 -3.23 -45.27
C GLU A 686 30.85 -3.96 -44.63
N GLU A 687 29.90 -4.28 -45.49
CA GLU A 687 28.55 -4.75 -45.24
C GLU A 687 28.53 -6.12 -44.55
N ALA A 688 27.67 -6.27 -43.54
CA ALA A 688 27.26 -7.56 -43.02
C ALA A 688 26.08 -8.11 -43.84
N PRO A 689 26.14 -9.35 -44.38
CA PRO A 689 25.00 -9.95 -45.05
C PRO A 689 24.01 -10.54 -44.03
N ALA A 690 22.72 -10.33 -44.31
CA ALA A 690 21.60 -10.90 -43.58
C ALA A 690 21.55 -12.44 -43.69
N PRO A 691 21.09 -13.17 -42.65
CA PRO A 691 20.92 -14.61 -42.72
C PRO A 691 19.62 -15.01 -43.44
N ALA A 692 19.74 -16.05 -44.27
CA ALA A 692 18.64 -16.72 -44.97
C ALA A 692 17.69 -17.47 -44.00
N PRO A 693 16.42 -17.74 -44.42
CA PRO A 693 15.42 -18.37 -43.56
C PRO A 693 15.56 -19.90 -43.59
N VAL A 694 15.59 -20.51 -42.40
CA VAL A 694 15.44 -21.95 -42.23
C VAL A 694 13.95 -22.28 -42.07
N ALA A 695 13.41 -22.99 -43.05
CA ALA A 695 12.16 -23.72 -42.93
C ALA A 695 12.51 -25.17 -42.60
N ASP A 696 11.87 -25.75 -41.59
CA ASP A 696 11.77 -27.21 -41.47
C ASP A 696 10.44 -27.64 -40.88
N GLN A 697 9.89 -28.68 -41.52
CA GLN A 697 8.59 -29.29 -41.31
C GLN A 697 8.57 -30.22 -40.07
N PRO A 698 7.39 -30.55 -39.52
CA PRO A 698 7.25 -31.43 -38.37
C PRO A 698 7.21 -32.91 -38.77
N ALA A 699 7.84 -33.76 -37.96
CA ALA A 699 7.70 -35.21 -38.00
C ALA A 699 6.79 -35.72 -36.84
N PRO A 700 6.18 -36.92 -36.96
CA PRO A 700 4.93 -37.25 -36.29
C PRO A 700 5.06 -38.29 -35.15
N GLY A 701 4.06 -38.26 -34.25
CA GLY A 701 3.39 -39.47 -33.76
C GLY A 701 3.89 -40.12 -32.45
N ALA A 702 3.02 -40.13 -31.43
CA ALA A 702 2.76 -41.27 -30.53
C ALA A 702 1.53 -40.97 -29.62
N PRO A 703 0.80 -42.00 -29.13
CA PRO A 703 -0.65 -41.93 -28.92
C PRO A 703 -1.08 -41.67 -27.46
N ALA A 704 -2.29 -41.12 -27.32
CA ALA A 704 -3.02 -40.98 -26.05
C ALA A 704 -3.91 -42.20 -25.74
N PRO A 705 -4.17 -42.51 -24.45
CA PRO A 705 -4.99 -43.65 -24.00
C PRO A 705 -6.52 -43.36 -24.01
N PRO A 706 -7.38 -44.39 -23.85
CA PRO A 706 -8.75 -44.38 -24.37
C PRO A 706 -9.79 -43.78 -23.41
N VAL A 707 -10.79 -43.13 -23.99
CA VAL A 707 -12.04 -42.73 -23.34
C VAL A 707 -13.18 -43.62 -23.86
N ALA A 708 -13.95 -44.18 -22.93
CA ALA A 708 -15.15 -44.99 -23.17
C ALA A 708 -16.41 -44.10 -23.43
N PRO A 709 -17.47 -44.66 -24.03
CA PRO A 709 -18.36 -43.89 -24.91
C PRO A 709 -19.67 -43.44 -24.25
N ALA A 710 -20.25 -42.36 -24.79
CA ALA A 710 -21.68 -42.10 -24.69
C ALA A 710 -22.23 -41.64 -26.05
N ALA A 711 -23.17 -42.45 -26.56
CA ALA A 711 -24.11 -42.12 -27.62
C ALA A 711 -24.94 -40.87 -27.28
N GLY A 712 -25.58 -40.14 -28.18
CA GLY A 712 -25.88 -40.37 -29.58
C GLY A 712 -26.47 -39.09 -30.20
N ALA A 713 -26.57 -39.11 -31.53
CA ALA A 713 -26.92 -37.99 -32.39
C ALA A 713 -28.43 -37.76 -32.55
N ALA A 714 -28.81 -36.51 -32.83
CA ALA A 714 -29.77 -36.04 -33.86
C ALA A 714 -30.12 -34.55 -33.57
N ALA A 715 -29.66 -33.57 -34.35
CA ALA A 715 -30.17 -33.10 -35.66
C ALA A 715 -31.22 -31.97 -35.56
N ARG A 716 -30.73 -30.74 -35.82
CA ARG A 716 -31.27 -29.58 -36.58
C ARG A 716 -32.76 -29.18 -36.53
N ALA A 717 -32.95 -27.87 -36.28
CA ALA A 717 -33.77 -26.86 -37.01
C ALA A 717 -34.50 -25.93 -35.99
N SER A 718 -34.13 -24.65 -35.89
CA SER A 718 -34.75 -23.47 -36.53
C SER A 718 -35.80 -22.77 -35.67
N GLU A 719 -35.80 -21.43 -35.73
CA GLU A 719 -36.84 -20.47 -35.36
C GLU A 719 -36.93 -19.97 -33.90
N ASP A 720 -36.58 -18.69 -33.74
CA ASP A 720 -37.38 -17.57 -33.23
C ASP A 720 -38.38 -17.74 -32.05
N LYS A 721 -38.33 -16.71 -31.20
CA LYS A 721 -39.26 -16.29 -30.12
C LYS A 721 -39.04 -16.91 -28.74
N ALA A 722 -38.41 -16.13 -27.87
CA ALA A 722 -38.47 -16.31 -26.42
C ALA A 722 -39.70 -15.57 -25.86
N GLU A 723 -40.82 -16.29 -25.72
CA GLU A 723 -41.88 -15.95 -24.77
C GLU A 723 -41.59 -16.61 -23.42
N SER A 724 -41.77 -15.83 -22.36
CA SER A 724 -41.60 -16.24 -20.97
C SER A 724 -42.69 -17.22 -20.54
N TYR A 725 -42.34 -18.34 -19.92
CA TYR A 725 -43.18 -18.99 -18.90
C TYR A 725 -42.32 -19.93 -18.04
N TYR A 726 -42.27 -19.66 -16.74
CA TYR A 726 -42.08 -20.69 -15.70
C TYR A 726 -43.26 -20.60 -14.71
N PRO A 727 -43.69 -21.73 -14.12
CA PRO A 727 -44.99 -21.87 -13.46
C PRO A 727 -44.94 -21.53 -11.96
N PRO A 728 -46.11 -21.36 -11.31
CA PRO A 728 -46.19 -20.95 -9.92
C PRO A 728 -46.21 -22.16 -8.97
N LEU A 729 -45.37 -22.14 -7.94
CA LEU A 729 -45.56 -22.96 -6.74
C LEU A 729 -45.62 -22.07 -5.50
N LEU A 730 -46.85 -21.87 -5.06
CA LEU A 730 -47.26 -21.35 -3.75
C LEU A 730 -46.89 -22.34 -2.63
N ARG A 731 -46.31 -21.82 -1.53
CA ARG A 731 -46.70 -22.23 -0.16
C ARG A 731 -46.22 -21.22 0.90
N LYS A 732 -47.21 -20.47 1.40
CA LYS A 732 -47.54 -20.13 2.80
C LYS A 732 -46.43 -19.55 3.71
N LEU A 733 -46.44 -18.22 3.82
CA LEU A 733 -46.06 -17.48 5.02
C LEU A 733 -47.25 -17.44 6.00
N PRO A 734 -47.06 -17.54 7.32
CA PRO A 734 -48.10 -17.25 8.29
C PRO A 734 -48.22 -15.74 8.55
N ASP A 735 -49.48 -15.34 8.67
CA ASP A 735 -50.02 -14.03 9.00
C ASP A 735 -49.59 -13.59 10.41
N VAL A 736 -48.91 -12.45 10.51
CA VAL A 736 -48.59 -11.79 11.79
C VAL A 736 -49.36 -10.47 11.80
N SER A 737 -50.67 -10.58 12.06
CA SER A 737 -51.56 -9.46 12.34
C SER A 737 -52.27 -9.70 13.68
N ALA A 738 -51.48 -9.75 14.74
CA ALA A 738 -51.92 -9.41 16.09
C ALA A 738 -50.64 -9.31 16.92
N TRP A 739 -50.43 -8.19 17.61
CA TRP A 739 -50.32 -8.11 19.06
C TRP A 739 -50.32 -6.62 19.43
N SER A 740 -51.13 -6.33 20.45
CA SER A 740 -51.47 -5.02 21.03
C SER A 740 -50.30 -4.29 21.63
#